data_AF-A0A0F9G446-F1
#
_entry.id   AF-A0A0F9G446-F1
#
_cell.length_a   1.000
_cell.length_b   1.000
_cell.length_c   1.000
_cell.angle_alpha   90.00
_cell.angle_beta   90.00
_cell.angle_gamma   90.00
#
_symmetry.space_group_name_H-M   'P 1'
#
loop_
_entity.id
_entity.type
_entity.pdbx_description
1 polymer ?
#
loop_
_entity_poly.entity_id
_entity_poly.type
_entity_poly.pdbx_seq_one_letter_code
_entity_poly.pdbx_strand_id
1 'polypeptide(L)'
;RLGREAELGGFPERFAGRARKLEGGPPREPPHVAKADPGPPPRKPPPGRPRGPSPDDPEFDGILEAALKGEKPGETLIRRHQGAVNTLLRDAANEVNDVNILLVKAGLGRRFRQSVVAKEEGAFDELNRLLHNPSKVKSGQMVVPDEIRPIYDRLRAQTDWEQAARIDFDPNMALVEDYFFRGWQPPEGMFTGEARGALGRSPKFRLPRVNATYDEMIEAGFKPLFENPAEQARYSTKMGVKYREQMKLIDKIKESELALPVEGGPVPQGWRVPKVGPAFEGKPYANGNQVAFTRRWAVPDSLANRLENAYGKTPNLGKGEIFGKTVDLQKAVDTAVFLPKRAKLIGSLFQHVDFLNRSHIGAWTGFIDALRRGQPIEGTYHLLKWPKSATDIVRATFSPGFRNKLSKLAVDDTPLWKGRKISNRMLSEEGLSLRDETILPGLDNIIAEVRQEPAIVKMGKAPLRLLNDLERAWRRGLFEGVYPAATLSDVRNNIGPMLMRQHPNLPDRQLAGMIAKAANTSYSTIPAAMSVAQNQQARWFLTRFLFSLNENEGLLRAFTGAIKGENAAYFRTRLLGIYLGVMTLASTIHLASTGEPLPFDRFSPVSKDKWGPLPFGYNTDFASPNIPLTGRSGTQVTLDLMGQMDTAFRILDPKSFLNARVSVPVRAIESQRTGTDFFGAPINTVGPGGIFSRTSQLAQDLFAPIGPGQAGLELLRSNIEETEGLIQPGEARLGTTGLGVQATGLNLRAERTPQLLDRIRAQVMQEKGIEGRYEDIKAADAPLANEIDDEVEARIGQELELRRETAKIRGQITPRGQFFEEQEISRTGQQEEQLS
;
A
#
# COMPACT_ATOMS: atom_id res chain seq x y z
N ARG A 1 21.61 43.50 19.67
CA ARG A 1 20.23 43.62 20.17
C ARG A 1 19.51 42.31 19.85
N LEU A 2 19.85 41.20 20.51
CA LEU A 2 19.36 40.72 21.82
C LEU A 2 17.83 40.61 21.90
N GLY A 3 17.36 39.38 22.11
CA GLY A 3 16.11 39.07 22.80
C GLY A 3 14.91 38.71 21.95
N ARG A 4 14.81 37.45 21.52
CA ARG A 4 13.52 36.72 21.47
C ARG A 4 13.78 35.25 21.76
N GLU A 5 13.53 34.89 23.00
CA GLU A 5 13.47 33.51 23.47
C GLU A 5 12.40 32.76 22.68
N ALA A 6 12.76 31.58 22.18
CA ALA A 6 11.83 30.64 21.61
C ALA A 6 11.09 29.98 22.79
N GLU A 7 9.84 30.39 23.01
CA GLU A 7 8.91 29.63 23.83
C GLU A 7 8.76 28.22 23.24
N LEU A 8 9.36 27.26 23.94
CA LEU A 8 9.14 25.84 23.72
C LEU A 8 7.67 25.54 23.98
N GLY A 9 6.99 25.06 22.93
CA GLY A 9 5.56 24.81 22.91
C GLY A 9 5.06 24.09 24.16
N GLY A 10 4.11 24.74 24.83
CA GLY A 10 3.36 24.20 25.95
C GLY A 10 2.70 22.86 25.62
N PHE A 11 2.70 22.01 26.63
CA PHE A 11 1.95 20.76 26.72
C PHE A 11 0.49 20.97 26.29
N PRO A 12 -0.16 20.06 25.54
CA PRO A 12 -1.61 20.09 25.46
C PRO A 12 -2.17 19.74 26.84
N GLU A 13 -2.99 20.62 27.45
CA GLU A 13 -3.74 20.44 28.71
C GLU A 13 -4.63 19.18 28.75
N ARG A 14 -4.64 18.34 27.71
CA ARG A 14 -5.57 17.23 27.49
C ARG A 14 -5.31 15.97 28.34
N PHE A 15 -4.28 15.95 29.19
CA PHE A 15 -4.01 14.85 30.13
C PHE A 15 -4.19 15.22 31.62
N ALA A 16 -4.38 16.50 31.95
CA ALA A 16 -4.43 16.95 33.35
C ALA A 16 -5.85 16.89 33.97
N GLY A 17 -6.91 16.94 33.15
CA GLY A 17 -8.28 17.11 33.63
C GLY A 17 -9.08 15.81 33.73
N ARG A 18 -8.72 14.86 34.62
CA ARG A 18 -9.65 13.86 35.23
C ARG A 18 -9.03 12.83 36.19
N ALA A 19 -7.83 13.04 36.73
CA ALA A 19 -7.36 12.19 37.83
C ALA A 19 -8.02 12.64 39.14
N ARG A 20 -9.04 11.92 39.64
CA ARG A 20 -9.45 12.03 41.04
C ARG A 20 -8.26 11.61 41.91
N LYS A 21 -7.84 12.46 42.84
CA LYS A 21 -6.96 12.06 43.95
C LYS A 21 -7.63 10.90 44.69
N LEU A 22 -7.03 9.71 44.65
CA LEU A 22 -7.39 8.62 45.53
C LEU A 22 -6.70 8.86 46.86
N GLU A 23 -7.44 9.41 47.83
CA GLU A 23 -7.04 9.38 49.24
C GLU A 23 -7.22 7.96 49.77
N GLY A 24 -6.17 7.44 50.40
CA GLY A 24 -6.12 6.07 50.91
C GLY A 24 -7.07 5.87 52.09
N GLY A 25 -8.13 5.10 51.87
CA GLY A 25 -8.92 4.49 52.95
C GLY A 25 -8.29 3.19 53.44
N PRO A 26 -8.57 2.76 54.69
CA PRO A 26 -8.00 1.56 55.29
C PRO A 26 -8.43 0.27 54.55
N PRO A 27 -7.63 -0.81 54.66
CA PRO A 27 -7.84 -2.04 53.90
C PRO A 27 -9.17 -2.68 54.26
N ARG A 28 -10.06 -2.82 53.26
CA ARG A 28 -11.24 -3.68 53.37
C ARG A 28 -10.83 -5.10 52.99
N GLU A 29 -11.15 -6.05 53.86
CA GLU A 29 -11.02 -7.48 53.62
C GLU A 29 -11.70 -7.90 52.30
N PRO A 30 -11.18 -8.92 51.60
CA PRO A 30 -11.66 -9.29 50.27
C PRO A 30 -13.06 -9.90 50.34
N PRO A 31 -14.09 -9.33 49.68
CA PRO A 31 -15.34 -10.03 49.52
C PRO A 31 -15.11 -11.18 48.54
N HIS A 32 -15.37 -12.39 49.02
CA HIS A 32 -15.48 -13.60 48.23
C HIS A 32 -16.28 -13.37 46.94
N VAL A 33 -15.82 -14.02 45.87
CA VAL A 33 -16.45 -14.11 44.55
C VAL A 33 -17.93 -14.47 44.68
N ALA A 34 -18.82 -13.49 44.53
CA ALA A 34 -20.23 -13.68 44.21
C ALA A 34 -20.88 -12.37 43.77
N LYS A 35 -20.98 -12.16 42.45
CA LYS A 35 -22.16 -11.63 41.72
C LYS A 35 -21.80 -11.44 40.24
N ALA A 36 -21.70 -12.57 39.55
CA ALA A 36 -22.12 -12.66 38.15
C ALA A 36 -23.46 -13.37 38.17
N ASP A 37 -24.51 -12.65 38.61
CA ASP A 37 -25.88 -13.09 38.40
C ASP A 37 -26.17 -12.92 36.91
N PRO A 38 -26.43 -13.98 36.15
CA PRO A 38 -26.78 -13.84 34.75
C PRO A 38 -28.16 -13.18 34.74
N GLY A 39 -28.22 -11.93 34.28
CA GLY A 39 -29.50 -11.35 33.89
C GLY A 39 -30.31 -12.35 33.04
N PRO A 40 -31.64 -12.25 33.04
CA PRO A 40 -32.51 -13.28 32.48
C PRO A 40 -32.09 -13.65 31.05
N PRO A 41 -32.19 -14.94 30.68
CA PRO A 41 -31.75 -15.42 29.38
C PRO A 41 -32.43 -14.62 28.26
N PRO A 42 -31.69 -14.23 27.19
CA PRO A 42 -32.29 -13.52 26.08
C PRO A 42 -33.37 -14.39 25.45
N ARG A 43 -34.44 -13.73 24.97
CA ARG A 43 -35.58 -14.38 24.32
C ARG A 43 -35.08 -15.26 23.18
N LYS A 44 -35.67 -16.45 23.03
CA LYS A 44 -35.37 -17.36 21.91
C LYS A 44 -35.46 -16.57 20.59
N PRO A 45 -34.44 -16.63 19.72
CA PRO A 45 -34.50 -15.94 18.44
C PRO A 45 -35.69 -16.48 17.65
N PRO A 46 -36.47 -15.62 16.99
CA PRO A 46 -37.62 -16.05 16.21
C PRO A 46 -37.17 -17.01 15.09
N PRO A 47 -37.99 -18.01 14.73
CA PRO A 47 -37.68 -18.92 13.63
C PRO A 47 -37.71 -18.15 12.30
N GLY A 48 -36.53 -17.94 11.71
CA GLY A 48 -36.36 -17.27 10.42
C GLY A 48 -34.91 -16.81 10.23
N ARG A 49 -34.48 -16.62 8.97
CA ARG A 49 -33.19 -15.94 8.70
C ARG A 49 -33.28 -14.54 9.33
N PRO A 50 -32.39 -14.16 10.27
CA PRO A 50 -32.43 -12.84 10.87
C PRO A 50 -32.22 -11.78 9.77
N ARG A 51 -33.18 -10.87 9.61
CA ARG A 51 -32.93 -9.63 8.90
C ARG A 51 -32.12 -8.78 9.86
N GLY A 52 -30.84 -8.54 9.54
CA GLY A 52 -29.99 -7.67 10.36
C GLY A 52 -30.60 -6.26 10.49
N PRO A 53 -30.30 -5.54 11.58
CA PRO A 53 -30.85 -4.20 11.82
C PRO A 53 -30.58 -3.26 10.64
N SER A 54 -31.58 -2.44 10.34
CA SER A 54 -31.59 -1.47 9.22
C SER A 54 -31.09 -0.11 9.72
N PRO A 55 -30.48 0.73 8.85
CA PRO A 55 -30.12 2.11 9.19
C PRO A 55 -31.27 3.02 9.65
N ASP A 56 -32.50 2.54 9.69
CA ASP A 56 -33.72 3.29 10.02
C ASP A 56 -34.30 2.92 11.40
N ASP A 57 -33.64 2.05 12.17
CA ASP A 57 -34.12 1.60 13.48
C ASP A 57 -33.80 2.65 14.59
N PRO A 58 -34.75 2.98 15.51
CA PRO A 58 -34.59 4.05 16.52
C PRO A 58 -33.55 3.81 17.62
N GLU A 59 -33.01 2.59 17.76
CA GLU A 59 -32.10 2.20 18.85
C GLU A 59 -30.63 2.64 18.61
N PHE A 60 -30.37 3.52 17.63
CA PHE A 60 -29.04 3.71 17.02
C PHE A 60 -28.42 5.13 17.09
N ASP A 61 -28.88 6.02 17.97
CA ASP A 61 -28.48 7.45 17.98
C ASP A 61 -26.96 7.71 17.92
N GLY A 62 -26.11 6.89 18.56
CA GLY A 62 -24.64 7.07 18.55
C GLY A 62 -23.90 6.53 17.30
N ILE A 63 -24.54 5.63 16.54
CA ILE A 63 -24.00 5.06 15.28
C ILE A 63 -24.58 5.81 14.08
N LEU A 64 -25.84 6.25 14.14
CA LEU A 64 -26.53 7.00 13.09
C LEU A 64 -25.78 8.28 12.72
N GLU A 65 -25.23 9.00 13.70
CA GLU A 65 -24.43 10.21 13.46
C GLU A 65 -23.16 9.99 12.61
N ALA A 66 -22.71 8.74 12.44
CA ALA A 66 -21.51 8.39 11.69
C ALA A 66 -21.76 7.38 10.55
N ALA A 67 -22.97 6.80 10.46
CA ALA A 67 -23.32 5.83 9.44
C ALA A 67 -23.48 6.50 8.08
N LEU A 68 -22.79 5.98 7.06
CA LEU A 68 -22.96 6.48 5.70
C LEU A 68 -24.21 5.84 5.07
N LYS A 69 -24.86 6.53 4.13
CA LYS A 69 -26.04 5.99 3.47
C LYS A 69 -25.73 4.66 2.79
N GLY A 70 -26.49 3.62 3.14
CA GLY A 70 -26.31 2.26 2.62
C GLY A 70 -25.15 1.46 3.24
N GLU A 71 -24.42 2.02 4.21
CA GLU A 71 -23.47 1.28 5.04
C GLU A 71 -24.22 0.51 6.13
N LYS A 72 -23.93 -0.78 6.31
CA LYS A 72 -24.54 -1.56 7.39
C LYS A 72 -23.93 -1.16 8.74
N PRO A 73 -24.64 -1.26 9.88
CA PRO A 73 -24.12 -0.87 11.18
C PRO A 73 -22.76 -1.51 11.52
N GLY A 74 -22.63 -2.82 11.28
CA GLY A 74 -21.37 -3.53 11.48
C GLY A 74 -20.21 -3.04 10.58
N GLU A 75 -20.50 -2.50 9.40
CA GLU A 75 -19.49 -1.91 8.50
C GLU A 75 -19.00 -0.57 9.06
N THR A 76 -19.92 0.30 9.47
CA THR A 76 -19.62 1.57 10.14
C THR A 76 -18.78 1.35 11.39
N LEU A 77 -19.17 0.39 12.23
CA LEU A 77 -18.44 0.06 13.46
C LEU A 77 -17.00 -0.38 13.19
N ILE A 78 -16.78 -1.29 12.23
CA ILE A 78 -15.44 -1.79 11.92
C ILE A 78 -14.59 -0.71 11.25
N ARG A 79 -15.17 0.10 10.34
CA ARG A 79 -14.46 1.22 9.71
C ARG A 79 -13.92 2.19 10.77
N ARG A 80 -14.78 2.65 11.68
CA ARG A 80 -14.41 3.58 12.75
C ARG A 80 -13.43 2.96 13.72
N HIS A 81 -13.62 1.70 14.07
CA HIS A 81 -12.68 0.95 14.89
C HIS A 81 -11.28 0.88 14.25
N GLN A 82 -11.19 0.53 12.97
CA GLN A 82 -9.92 0.48 12.26
C GLN A 82 -9.28 1.88 12.17
N GLY A 83 -10.07 2.91 11.91
CA GLY A 83 -9.64 4.31 11.91
C GLY A 83 -9.09 4.78 13.26
N ALA A 84 -9.81 4.51 14.35
CA ALA A 84 -9.41 4.85 15.72
C ALA A 84 -8.11 4.14 16.11
N VAL A 85 -7.99 2.84 15.86
CA VAL A 85 -6.75 2.08 16.10
C VAL A 85 -5.60 2.68 15.29
N ASN A 86 -5.78 2.93 13.99
CA ASN A 86 -4.73 3.50 13.15
C ASN A 86 -4.28 4.89 13.61
N THR A 87 -5.21 5.73 14.06
CA THR A 87 -4.96 7.08 14.60
C THR A 87 -4.13 7.00 15.87
N LEU A 88 -4.56 6.20 16.85
CA LEU A 88 -3.85 6.03 18.12
C LEU A 88 -2.47 5.39 17.95
N LEU A 89 -2.31 4.48 16.98
CA LEU A 89 -1.01 3.91 16.65
C LEU A 89 -0.07 4.92 15.97
N ARG A 90 -0.62 5.90 15.24
CA ARG A 90 0.15 7.01 14.66
C ARG A 90 0.57 7.99 15.75
N ASP A 91 -0.31 8.32 16.70
CA ASP A 91 0.04 9.11 17.90
C ASP A 91 1.22 8.47 18.66
N ALA A 92 1.13 7.18 18.95
CA ALA A 92 2.20 6.46 19.63
C ALA A 92 3.52 6.42 18.83
N ALA A 93 3.45 6.39 17.50
CA ALA A 93 4.64 6.46 16.65
C ALA A 93 5.26 7.87 16.63
N ASN A 94 4.42 8.92 16.64
CA ASN A 94 4.88 10.31 16.74
C ASN A 94 5.60 10.56 18.07
N GLU A 95 5.09 10.02 19.18
CA GLU A 95 5.76 10.14 20.48
C GLU A 95 7.12 9.46 20.48
N VAL A 96 7.24 8.25 19.91
CA VAL A 96 8.56 7.59 19.78
C VAL A 96 9.53 8.41 18.95
N ASN A 97 9.07 9.04 17.87
CA ASN A 97 9.95 9.91 17.07
C ASN A 97 10.45 11.11 17.89
N ASP A 98 9.61 11.71 18.71
CA ASP A 98 9.98 12.84 19.57
C ASP A 98 10.95 12.41 20.68
N VAL A 99 10.68 11.27 21.34
CA VAL A 99 11.60 10.69 22.34
C VAL A 99 12.94 10.29 21.71
N ASN A 100 12.93 9.72 20.50
CA ASN A 100 14.14 9.37 19.76
C ASN A 100 15.02 10.59 19.46
N ILE A 101 14.43 11.75 19.18
CA ILE A 101 15.20 13.00 19.02
C ILE A 101 15.90 13.36 20.33
N LEU A 102 15.22 13.21 21.48
CA LEU A 102 15.79 13.47 22.79
C LEU A 102 16.88 12.46 23.16
N LEU A 103 16.70 11.17 22.89
CA LEU A 103 17.71 10.12 23.12
C LEU A 103 19.01 10.41 22.36
N VAL A 104 18.92 10.90 21.12
CA VAL A 104 20.09 11.31 20.33
C VAL A 104 20.72 12.58 20.89
N LYS A 105 19.90 13.56 21.28
CA LYS A 105 20.38 14.83 21.88
C LYS A 105 21.10 14.60 23.21
N ALA A 106 20.63 13.65 24.02
CA ALA A 106 21.23 13.24 25.29
C ALA A 106 22.47 12.35 25.12
N GLY A 107 22.88 12.02 23.89
CA GLY A 107 24.07 11.20 23.62
C GLY A 107 23.91 9.70 23.91
N LEU A 108 22.76 9.26 24.43
CA LEU A 108 22.46 7.85 24.70
C LEU A 108 22.24 7.04 23.43
N GLY A 109 21.67 7.70 22.41
CA GLY A 109 21.24 7.07 21.18
C GLY A 109 21.99 7.55 19.94
N ARG A 110 22.11 6.68 18.94
CA ARG A 110 22.48 7.07 17.58
C ARG A 110 21.40 6.66 16.59
N ARG A 111 21.20 7.48 15.56
CA ARG A 111 20.28 7.14 14.48
C ARG A 111 20.83 5.92 13.74
N PHE A 112 20.07 4.83 13.74
CA PHE A 112 20.41 3.65 12.97
C PHE A 112 19.16 3.12 12.31
N ARG A 113 19.18 3.10 10.97
CA ARG A 113 18.09 2.54 10.16
C ARG A 113 16.70 3.03 10.57
N GLN A 114 16.64 4.33 10.87
CA GLN A 114 15.43 5.09 11.19
C GLN A 114 14.72 4.70 12.50
N SER A 115 15.39 3.96 13.36
CA SER A 115 15.14 3.98 14.79
C SER A 115 16.37 4.61 15.46
N VAL A 116 16.31 4.72 16.77
CA VAL A 116 17.46 5.07 17.59
C VAL A 116 17.88 3.79 18.29
N VAL A 117 19.15 3.43 18.11
CA VAL A 117 19.80 2.33 18.82
C VAL A 117 20.75 2.92 19.84
N ALA A 118 21.17 2.12 20.80
CA ALA A 118 22.16 2.54 21.77
C ALA A 118 23.44 3.00 21.06
N LYS A 119 24.04 4.09 21.54
CA LYS A 119 25.31 4.59 21.00
C LYS A 119 26.42 3.55 21.24
N GLU A 120 26.43 3.01 22.45
CA GLU A 120 27.33 1.98 22.97
C GLU A 120 26.49 0.92 23.70
N GLU A 121 27.02 -0.29 23.88
CA GLU A 121 26.31 -1.35 24.60
C GLU A 121 25.99 -0.88 26.03
N GLY A 122 24.75 -1.09 26.46
CA GLY A 122 24.27 -0.63 27.77
C GLY A 122 23.98 0.86 27.88
N ALA A 123 24.11 1.67 26.81
CA ALA A 123 23.83 3.11 26.88
C ALA A 123 22.37 3.47 27.25
N PHE A 124 21.44 2.51 27.19
CA PHE A 124 20.06 2.68 27.66
C PHE A 124 19.78 2.03 29.01
N ASP A 125 20.75 1.33 29.63
CA ASP A 125 20.52 0.55 30.85
C ASP A 125 20.16 1.42 32.04
N GLU A 126 20.81 2.57 32.21
CA GLU A 126 20.46 3.50 33.29
C GLU A 126 19.00 4.00 33.16
N LEU A 127 18.62 4.44 31.96
CA LEU A 127 17.25 4.87 31.66
C LEU A 127 16.25 3.72 31.87
N ASN A 128 16.57 2.51 31.41
CA ASN A 128 15.74 1.33 31.61
C ASN A 128 15.61 0.98 33.10
N ARG A 129 16.70 1.02 33.87
CA ARG A 129 16.70 0.77 35.32
C ARG A 129 15.79 1.75 36.05
N LEU A 130 15.89 3.05 35.72
CA LEU A 130 15.02 4.08 36.27
C LEU A 130 13.55 3.86 35.91
N LEU A 131 13.26 3.53 34.64
CA LEU A 131 11.88 3.27 34.17
C LEU A 131 11.23 2.05 34.85
N HIS A 132 12.03 1.05 35.24
CA HIS A 132 11.59 -0.14 35.96
C HIS A 132 11.58 0.01 37.49
N ASN A 133 11.96 1.17 38.04
CA ASN A 133 11.95 1.45 39.48
C ASN A 133 11.38 2.86 39.82
N PRO A 134 10.19 3.25 39.32
CA PRO A 134 9.64 4.59 39.55
C PRO A 134 9.32 4.91 41.02
N SER A 135 9.01 3.92 41.87
CA SER A 135 8.84 4.12 43.32
C SER A 135 10.14 4.61 43.97
N LYS A 136 11.28 4.03 43.59
CA LYS A 136 12.62 4.42 44.06
C LYS A 136 13.02 5.80 43.54
N VAL A 137 12.60 6.15 42.32
CA VAL A 137 12.76 7.51 41.81
C VAL A 137 11.92 8.49 42.62
N LYS A 138 10.67 8.16 42.90
CA LYS A 138 9.74 9.01 43.65
C LYS A 138 10.16 9.19 45.11
N SER A 139 10.72 8.16 45.74
CA SER A 139 11.24 8.22 47.11
C SER A 139 12.60 8.90 47.23
N GLY A 140 13.23 9.25 46.10
CA GLY A 140 14.57 9.84 46.06
C GLY A 140 15.72 8.84 46.25
N GLN A 141 15.41 7.53 46.35
CA GLN A 141 16.43 6.47 46.39
C GLN A 141 17.20 6.33 45.07
N MET A 142 16.58 6.70 43.96
CA MET A 142 17.25 6.82 42.65
C MET A 142 17.04 8.22 42.10
N VAL A 143 18.12 8.87 41.67
CA VAL A 143 18.05 10.20 41.04
C VAL A 143 18.04 10.02 39.53
N VAL A 144 17.16 10.74 38.85
CA VAL A 144 17.16 10.80 37.38
C VAL A 144 18.08 11.95 36.96
N PRO A 145 19.18 11.69 36.23
CA PRO A 145 20.06 12.74 35.71
C PRO A 145 19.31 13.77 34.87
N ASP A 146 19.69 15.04 34.96
CA ASP A 146 19.01 16.16 34.30
C ASP A 146 18.98 16.00 32.77
N GLU A 147 20.02 15.40 32.19
CA GLU A 147 20.14 15.19 30.75
C GLU A 147 19.10 14.20 30.21
N ILE A 148 18.68 13.23 31.03
CA ILE A 148 17.74 12.18 30.65
C ILE A 148 16.36 12.37 31.28
N ARG A 149 16.21 13.32 32.20
CA ARG A 149 14.95 13.65 32.88
C ARG A 149 13.79 13.90 31.91
N PRO A 150 13.93 14.68 30.82
CA PRO A 150 12.83 14.88 29.88
C PRO A 150 12.40 13.60 29.15
N ILE A 151 13.33 12.65 28.97
CA ILE A 151 13.06 11.36 28.33
C ILE A 151 12.32 10.45 29.32
N TYR A 152 12.82 10.37 30.55
CA TYR A 152 12.23 9.61 31.64
C TYR A 152 10.78 10.06 31.88
N ASP A 153 10.56 11.36 32.09
CA ASP A 153 9.24 11.90 32.42
C ASP A 153 8.21 11.61 31.31
N ARG A 154 8.60 11.69 30.03
CA ARG A 154 7.72 11.37 28.89
C ARG A 154 7.34 9.88 28.85
N LEU A 155 8.33 9.00 28.94
CA LEU A 155 8.09 7.54 28.89
C LEU A 155 7.32 7.05 30.13
N ARG A 156 7.58 7.66 31.28
CA ARG A 156 6.85 7.40 32.52
C ARG A 156 5.40 7.88 32.42
N ALA A 157 5.17 9.12 31.97
CA ALA A 157 3.83 9.64 31.75
C ALA A 157 3.01 8.76 30.78
N GLN A 158 3.63 8.30 29.68
CA GLN A 158 2.98 7.38 28.75
C GLN A 158 2.63 6.04 29.42
N THR A 159 3.54 5.50 30.22
CA THR A 159 3.33 4.21 30.91
C THR A 159 2.28 4.34 32.01
N ASP A 160 2.32 5.41 32.80
CA ASP A 160 1.34 5.73 33.84
C ASP A 160 -0.05 5.91 33.26
N TRP A 161 -0.17 6.67 32.16
CA TRP A 161 -1.43 6.81 31.46
C TRP A 161 -1.95 5.46 30.97
N GLU A 162 -1.08 4.62 30.38
CA GLU A 162 -1.47 3.31 29.88
C GLU A 162 -1.87 2.36 31.02
N GLN A 163 -1.25 2.46 32.20
CA GLN A 163 -1.68 1.74 33.40
C GLN A 163 -3.04 2.25 33.90
N ALA A 164 -3.19 3.56 34.07
CA ALA A 164 -4.44 4.16 34.51
C ALA A 164 -5.60 3.81 33.55
N ALA A 165 -5.39 3.92 32.24
CA ALA A 165 -6.36 3.56 31.22
C ALA A 165 -6.68 2.06 31.17
N ARG A 166 -5.77 1.19 31.64
CA ARG A 166 -6.03 -0.24 31.80
C ARG A 166 -6.84 -0.54 33.05
N ILE A 167 -6.56 0.15 34.16
CA ILE A 167 -7.27 -0.01 35.44
C ILE A 167 -8.69 0.52 35.34
N ASP A 168 -8.87 1.70 34.76
CA ASP A 168 -10.18 2.30 34.48
C ASP A 168 -11.07 1.35 33.65
N PHE A 169 -10.43 0.58 32.77
CA PHE A 169 -11.08 -0.33 31.86
C PHE A 169 -11.30 -1.76 32.42
N ASP A 170 -10.36 -2.29 33.20
CA ASP A 170 -10.47 -3.58 33.91
C ASP A 170 -10.03 -3.34 35.38
N PRO A 171 -10.95 -2.93 36.27
CA PRO A 171 -10.62 -2.62 37.67
C PRO A 171 -10.03 -3.80 38.45
N ASN A 172 -10.26 -5.03 37.97
CA ASN A 172 -9.74 -6.26 38.56
C ASN A 172 -8.36 -6.66 38.02
N MET A 173 -7.73 -5.82 37.20
CA MET A 173 -6.41 -6.10 36.66
C MET A 173 -5.35 -6.04 37.76
N ALA A 174 -4.57 -7.12 37.90
CA ALA A 174 -3.46 -7.16 38.84
C ALA A 174 -2.45 -6.03 38.55
N LEU A 175 -2.19 -5.20 39.57
CA LEU A 175 -1.18 -4.16 39.53
C LEU A 175 0.19 -4.77 39.83
N VAL A 176 1.21 -4.22 39.19
CA VAL A 176 2.61 -4.50 39.51
C VAL A 176 3.20 -3.18 39.95
N GLU A 177 3.74 -3.15 41.16
CA GLU A 177 4.55 -2.03 41.63
C GLU A 177 5.70 -1.81 40.65
N ASP A 178 6.01 -0.56 40.33
CA ASP A 178 7.11 -0.24 39.43
C ASP A 178 7.00 -0.81 38.01
N TYR A 179 5.78 -0.82 37.47
CA TYR A 179 5.55 -1.35 36.13
C TYR A 179 6.13 -0.46 35.02
N PHE A 180 6.99 -1.08 34.23
CA PHE A 180 7.27 -0.76 32.84
C PHE A 180 7.15 -2.05 32.01
N PHE A 181 6.93 -1.98 30.70
CA PHE A 181 6.63 -3.18 29.92
C PHE A 181 7.82 -4.14 29.85
N ARG A 182 7.77 -5.26 30.59
CA ARG A 182 8.84 -6.29 30.69
C ARG A 182 8.85 -7.30 29.54
N GLY A 183 9.05 -6.84 28.30
CA GLY A 183 9.31 -7.75 27.18
C GLY A 183 10.74 -8.25 27.25
N TRP A 184 10.96 -9.57 27.34
CA TRP A 184 12.29 -10.17 27.39
C TRP A 184 12.47 -11.23 26.29
N GLN A 185 13.68 -11.29 25.75
CA GLN A 185 14.19 -12.36 24.90
C GLN A 185 15.01 -13.30 25.77
N PRO A 186 14.66 -14.60 25.83
CA PRO A 186 15.44 -15.56 26.60
C PRO A 186 16.79 -15.84 25.92
N PRO A 187 17.81 -16.25 26.68
CA PRO A 187 19.06 -16.72 26.11
C PRO A 187 18.83 -17.96 25.22
N GLU A 188 19.68 -18.11 24.20
CA GLU A 188 19.59 -19.22 23.24
C GLU A 188 19.64 -20.57 23.97
N GLY A 189 18.78 -21.51 23.57
CA GLY A 189 18.73 -22.85 24.16
C GLY A 189 17.95 -22.99 25.46
N MET A 190 17.51 -21.89 26.11
CA MET A 190 16.78 -21.95 27.39
C MET A 190 15.40 -22.64 27.29
N PHE A 191 14.78 -22.64 26.10
CA PHE A 191 13.52 -23.33 25.83
C PHE A 191 13.66 -24.30 24.66
N THR A 192 14.46 -25.35 24.82
CA THR A 192 14.57 -26.49 23.89
C THR A 192 13.56 -27.57 24.27
N GLY A 193 12.33 -27.42 23.80
CA GLY A 193 11.28 -28.44 23.91
C GLY A 193 10.17 -28.14 22.90
N GLU A 194 9.41 -29.17 22.50
CA GLU A 194 8.25 -29.02 21.62
C GLU A 194 7.45 -27.80 22.07
N ALA A 195 7.31 -26.83 21.17
CA ALA A 195 6.54 -25.63 21.43
C ALA A 195 5.12 -26.08 21.81
N ARG A 196 4.81 -26.10 23.12
CA ARG A 196 3.46 -26.32 23.63
C ARG A 196 2.54 -25.45 22.80
N GLY A 197 1.62 -26.10 22.08
CA GLY A 197 0.82 -25.48 21.03
C GLY A 197 0.15 -24.20 21.49
N ALA A 198 -0.28 -23.37 20.54
CA ALA A 198 -0.95 -22.08 20.76
C ALA A 198 -2.23 -22.12 21.65
N LEU A 199 -2.61 -23.29 22.16
CA LEU A 199 -3.76 -23.57 22.99
C LEU A 199 -3.38 -23.50 24.47
N GLY A 200 -3.96 -22.55 25.21
CA GLY A 200 -3.76 -22.38 26.66
C GLY A 200 -2.87 -21.21 27.07
N ARG A 201 -2.25 -20.48 26.12
CA ARG A 201 -1.45 -19.30 26.47
C ARG A 201 -2.39 -18.16 26.89
N SER A 202 -2.39 -17.83 28.18
CA SER A 202 -2.91 -16.54 28.64
C SER A 202 -2.31 -15.43 27.77
N PRO A 203 -3.07 -14.38 27.38
CA PRO A 203 -2.50 -13.25 26.66
C PRO A 203 -1.23 -12.79 27.37
N LYS A 204 -0.15 -12.49 26.64
CA LYS A 204 1.19 -12.23 27.26
C LYS A 204 1.15 -11.20 28.39
N PHE A 205 0.19 -10.28 28.39
CA PHE A 205 0.00 -9.28 29.43
C PHE A 205 -0.67 -9.78 30.73
N ARG A 206 -1.26 -11.00 30.75
CA ARG A 206 -1.91 -11.66 31.89
C ARG A 206 -1.11 -12.82 32.50
N LEU A 207 -0.04 -13.27 31.85
CA LEU A 207 0.86 -14.26 32.46
C LEU A 207 1.42 -13.67 33.77
N PRO A 208 1.60 -14.49 34.84
CA PRO A 208 2.32 -14.04 36.02
C PRO A 208 3.65 -13.47 35.54
N ARG A 209 3.79 -12.16 35.77
CA ARG A 209 4.94 -11.41 35.26
C ARG A 209 6.12 -11.78 36.14
N VAL A 210 7.27 -11.98 35.53
CA VAL A 210 8.49 -12.27 36.29
C VAL A 210 8.69 -11.11 37.26
N ASN A 211 8.61 -11.38 38.57
CA ASN A 211 8.81 -10.37 39.62
C ASN A 211 10.27 -9.90 39.72
N ALA A 212 11.18 -10.56 38.99
CA ALA A 212 12.57 -10.16 38.88
C ALA A 212 12.71 -8.71 38.37
N THR A 213 13.66 -8.00 38.98
CA THR A 213 14.11 -6.66 38.63
C THR A 213 14.79 -6.65 37.25
N TYR A 214 15.02 -5.45 36.71
CA TYR A 214 15.74 -5.30 35.45
C TYR A 214 17.14 -5.92 35.53
N ASP A 215 17.88 -5.64 36.61
CA ASP A 215 19.25 -6.13 36.79
C ASP A 215 19.28 -7.67 36.93
N GLU A 216 18.37 -8.27 37.71
CA GLU A 216 18.25 -9.74 37.83
C GLU A 216 17.96 -10.43 36.48
N MET A 217 17.17 -9.80 35.61
CA MET A 217 16.88 -10.35 34.28
C MET A 217 18.08 -10.29 33.35
N ILE A 218 18.84 -9.19 33.37
CA ILE A 218 20.08 -9.04 32.60
C ILE A 218 21.14 -10.04 33.11
N GLU A 219 21.31 -10.19 34.42
CA GLU A 219 22.21 -11.17 35.05
C GLU A 219 21.84 -12.62 34.67
N ALA A 220 20.55 -12.92 34.56
CA ALA A 220 20.06 -14.22 34.09
C ALA A 220 20.22 -14.44 32.56
N GLY A 221 20.89 -13.51 31.85
CA GLY A 221 21.18 -13.60 30.42
C GLY A 221 20.00 -13.25 29.51
N PHE A 222 18.91 -12.68 30.04
CA PHE A 222 17.81 -12.19 29.22
C PHE A 222 18.17 -10.83 28.61
N LYS A 223 17.68 -10.59 27.40
CA LYS A 223 17.80 -9.28 26.74
C LYS A 223 16.43 -8.61 26.64
N PRO A 224 16.31 -7.28 26.78
CA PRO A 224 15.06 -6.60 26.50
C PRO A 224 14.54 -6.92 25.09
N LEU A 225 13.23 -7.07 24.95
CA LEU A 225 12.58 -7.31 23.65
C LEU A 225 12.87 -6.19 22.66
N PHE A 226 13.01 -4.97 23.18
CA PHE A 226 13.46 -3.79 22.47
C PHE A 226 14.58 -3.17 23.29
N GLU A 227 15.74 -2.96 22.68
CA GLU A 227 16.85 -2.24 23.31
C GLU A 227 16.45 -0.77 23.57
N ASN A 228 15.74 -0.15 22.62
CA ASN A 228 15.24 1.21 22.75
C ASN A 228 13.98 1.27 23.64
N PRO A 229 14.01 1.96 24.79
CA PRO A 229 12.87 2.05 25.72
C PRO A 229 11.64 2.73 25.11
N ALA A 230 11.82 3.63 24.14
CA ALA A 230 10.69 4.27 23.45
C ALA A 230 9.89 3.25 22.60
N GLU A 231 10.57 2.34 21.91
CA GLU A 231 9.90 1.27 21.14
C GLU A 231 9.22 0.26 22.07
N GLN A 232 9.80 0.00 23.24
CA GLN A 232 9.21 -0.82 24.29
C GLN A 232 7.89 -0.21 24.82
N ALA A 233 7.89 1.09 25.11
CA ALA A 233 6.70 1.83 25.54
C ALA A 233 5.62 1.85 24.44
N ARG A 234 6.01 2.08 23.18
CA ARG A 234 5.10 2.03 22.02
C ARG A 234 4.49 0.65 21.82
N TYR A 235 5.27 -0.42 21.97
CA TYR A 235 4.75 -1.78 21.84
C TYR A 235 3.70 -2.07 22.91
N SER A 236 3.94 -1.67 24.16
CA SER A 236 2.96 -1.75 25.25
C SER A 236 1.68 -0.97 24.93
N THR A 237 1.83 0.28 24.47
CA THR A 237 0.72 1.15 24.08
C THR A 237 -0.10 0.53 22.95
N LYS A 238 0.57 -0.02 21.92
CA LYS A 238 -0.09 -0.70 20.79
C LYS A 238 -0.95 -1.89 21.24
N MET A 239 -0.47 -2.69 22.18
CA MET A 239 -1.26 -3.79 22.74
C MET A 239 -2.45 -3.28 23.55
N GLY A 240 -2.23 -2.24 24.35
CA GLY A 240 -3.26 -1.56 25.14
C GLY A 240 -4.40 -1.00 24.30
N VAL A 241 -4.03 -0.16 23.32
CA VAL A 241 -4.96 0.43 22.35
C VAL A 241 -5.77 -0.64 21.64
N LYS A 242 -5.11 -1.67 21.09
CA LYS A 242 -5.82 -2.75 20.39
C LYS A 242 -6.82 -3.45 21.32
N TYR A 243 -6.44 -3.74 22.56
CA TYR A 243 -7.33 -4.40 23.51
C TYR A 243 -8.51 -3.52 23.92
N ARG A 244 -8.27 -2.25 24.26
CA ARG A 244 -9.34 -1.30 24.63
C ARG A 244 -10.33 -1.08 23.48
N GLU A 245 -9.82 -0.83 22.28
CA GLU A 245 -10.67 -0.65 21.11
C GLU A 245 -11.41 -1.95 20.72
N GLN A 246 -10.79 -3.13 20.92
CA GLN A 246 -11.48 -4.42 20.74
C GLN A 246 -12.69 -4.58 21.66
N MET A 247 -12.58 -4.22 22.94
CA MET A 247 -13.71 -4.35 23.87
C MET A 247 -14.80 -3.33 23.56
N LYS A 248 -14.42 -2.06 23.31
CA LYS A 248 -15.37 -1.04 22.87
C LYS A 248 -16.13 -1.48 21.62
N LEU A 249 -15.45 -2.13 20.68
CA LEU A 249 -16.06 -2.65 19.48
C LEU A 249 -17.07 -3.76 19.79
N ILE A 250 -16.71 -4.77 20.59
CA ILE A 250 -17.66 -5.85 20.91
C ILE A 250 -18.83 -5.33 21.73
N ASP A 251 -18.65 -4.39 22.64
CA ASP A 251 -19.74 -3.80 23.41
C ASP A 251 -20.73 -3.08 22.50
N LYS A 252 -20.24 -2.29 21.54
CA LYS A 252 -21.10 -1.68 20.50
C LYS A 252 -21.78 -2.72 19.60
N ILE A 253 -21.11 -3.82 19.27
CA ILE A 253 -21.70 -4.90 18.47
C ILE A 253 -22.81 -5.60 19.28
N LYS A 254 -22.65 -5.79 20.60
CA LYS A 254 -23.71 -6.33 21.47
C LYS A 254 -24.90 -5.38 21.56
N GLU A 255 -24.63 -4.10 21.79
CA GLU A 255 -25.65 -3.03 21.82
C GLU A 255 -26.44 -2.99 20.50
N SER A 256 -25.78 -3.28 19.38
CA SER A 256 -26.42 -3.37 18.05
C SER A 256 -27.09 -4.73 17.78
N GLU A 257 -27.18 -5.63 18.76
CA GLU A 257 -27.69 -7.01 18.62
C GLU A 257 -26.97 -7.84 17.52
N LEU A 258 -25.73 -7.48 17.18
CA LEU A 258 -24.90 -8.14 16.18
C LEU A 258 -23.94 -9.19 16.78
N ALA A 259 -24.11 -9.53 18.06
CA ALA A 259 -23.33 -10.56 18.76
C ALA A 259 -24.22 -11.52 19.54
N LEU A 260 -23.90 -12.81 19.45
CA LEU A 260 -24.52 -13.88 20.22
C LEU A 260 -23.50 -14.47 21.21
N PRO A 261 -23.87 -14.67 22.50
CA PRO A 261 -23.01 -15.39 23.42
C PRO A 261 -22.95 -16.87 23.01
N VAL A 262 -21.75 -17.46 23.06
CA VAL A 262 -21.53 -18.89 22.80
C VAL A 262 -21.05 -19.57 24.07
N GLU A 263 -21.96 -20.28 24.74
CA GLU A 263 -21.75 -20.96 26.03
C GLU A 263 -21.66 -22.50 25.86
N GLY A 264 -20.99 -22.94 24.79
CA GLY A 264 -20.94 -24.35 24.39
C GLY A 264 -22.06 -24.74 23.43
N GLY A 265 -21.89 -25.84 22.70
CA GLY A 265 -22.80 -26.27 21.61
C GLY A 265 -22.46 -25.70 20.23
N PRO A 266 -23.17 -26.14 19.17
CA PRO A 266 -22.93 -25.70 17.80
C PRO A 266 -23.34 -24.24 17.63
N VAL A 267 -22.47 -23.44 16.98
CA VAL A 267 -22.80 -22.05 16.63
C VAL A 267 -23.88 -22.05 15.55
N PRO A 268 -24.93 -21.20 15.64
CA PRO A 268 -25.97 -21.13 14.61
C PRO A 268 -25.41 -20.93 13.20
N GLN A 269 -26.06 -21.53 12.20
CA GLN A 269 -25.65 -21.38 10.80
C GLN A 269 -25.66 -19.90 10.39
N GLY A 270 -24.59 -19.45 9.73
CA GLY A 270 -24.41 -18.04 9.34
C GLY A 270 -23.77 -17.16 10.42
N TRP A 271 -23.41 -17.73 11.57
CA TRP A 271 -22.70 -17.07 12.66
C TRP A 271 -21.40 -17.81 12.96
N ARG A 272 -20.36 -17.05 13.34
CA ARG A 272 -19.09 -17.62 13.81
C ARG A 272 -18.38 -16.73 14.79
N VAL A 273 -17.56 -17.34 15.64
CA VAL A 273 -16.64 -16.60 16.52
C VAL A 273 -15.46 -16.12 15.67
N PRO A 274 -15.23 -14.81 15.53
CA PRO A 274 -14.13 -14.29 14.73
C PRO A 274 -12.80 -14.45 15.46
N LYS A 275 -11.77 -14.86 14.72
CA LYS A 275 -10.41 -15.16 15.21
C LYS A 275 -9.56 -13.90 15.40
N VAL A 276 -10.08 -12.89 16.10
CA VAL A 276 -9.45 -11.55 16.19
C VAL A 276 -8.87 -11.20 17.55
N GLY A 277 -9.02 -12.08 18.54
CA GLY A 277 -8.46 -11.91 19.87
C GLY A 277 -9.45 -12.22 21.00
N PRO A 278 -8.99 -12.07 22.26
CA PRO A 278 -9.70 -12.54 23.45
C PRO A 278 -11.07 -11.89 23.69
N ALA A 279 -11.33 -10.71 23.13
CA ALA A 279 -12.62 -10.03 23.23
C ALA A 279 -13.76 -10.84 22.58
N PHE A 280 -13.45 -11.60 21.52
CA PHE A 280 -14.41 -12.43 20.80
C PHE A 280 -14.21 -13.93 21.09
N GLU A 281 -12.96 -14.39 21.08
CA GLU A 281 -12.60 -15.81 21.22
C GLU A 281 -12.69 -16.33 22.66
N GLY A 282 -12.91 -15.44 23.63
CA GLY A 282 -12.79 -15.76 25.04
C GLY A 282 -11.32 -16.01 25.44
N LYS A 283 -11.07 -16.08 26.73
CA LYS A 283 -9.75 -16.41 27.30
C LYS A 283 -9.68 -17.93 27.48
N PRO A 284 -8.62 -18.59 27.01
CA PRO A 284 -8.44 -20.00 27.29
C PRO A 284 -8.21 -20.19 28.80
N TYR A 285 -8.85 -21.19 29.39
CA TYR A 285 -8.58 -21.67 30.75
C TYR A 285 -8.50 -23.21 30.74
N ALA A 286 -7.71 -23.76 31.66
CA ALA A 286 -7.59 -25.20 31.81
C ALA A 286 -8.89 -25.76 32.41
N ASN A 287 -9.48 -26.75 31.74
CA ASN A 287 -10.61 -27.52 32.24
C ASN A 287 -10.24 -29.01 32.21
N GLY A 288 -9.49 -29.46 33.22
CA GLY A 288 -8.83 -30.77 33.20
C GLY A 288 -7.83 -30.88 32.04
N ASN A 289 -7.93 -31.95 31.24
CA ASN A 289 -7.09 -32.18 30.05
C ASN A 289 -7.58 -31.42 28.80
N GLN A 290 -8.68 -30.67 28.88
CA GLN A 290 -9.25 -29.91 27.78
C GLN A 290 -9.03 -28.41 27.97
N VAL A 291 -8.91 -27.68 26.86
CA VAL A 291 -8.87 -26.21 26.86
C VAL A 291 -10.30 -25.72 26.70
N ALA A 292 -10.84 -25.12 27.76
CA ALA A 292 -12.09 -24.37 27.70
C ALA A 292 -11.80 -22.89 27.45
N PHE A 293 -12.79 -22.15 26.99
CA PHE A 293 -12.69 -20.71 26.79
C PHE A 293 -13.72 -20.01 27.64
N THR A 294 -13.37 -18.86 28.23
CA THR A 294 -14.36 -17.97 28.83
C THR A 294 -15.38 -17.53 27.78
N ARG A 295 -16.43 -16.82 28.19
CA ARG A 295 -17.51 -16.35 27.31
C ARG A 295 -17.00 -15.87 25.95
N ARG A 296 -17.51 -16.50 24.89
CA ARG A 296 -17.19 -16.20 23.49
C ARG A 296 -18.36 -15.47 22.85
N TRP A 297 -18.07 -14.67 21.84
CA TRP A 297 -19.09 -13.94 21.09
C TRP A 297 -19.02 -14.33 19.62
N ALA A 298 -20.11 -14.93 19.12
CA ALA A 298 -20.30 -15.15 17.70
C ALA A 298 -20.92 -13.91 17.06
N VAL A 299 -20.53 -13.63 15.83
CA VAL A 299 -21.10 -12.56 15.00
C VAL A 299 -21.51 -13.14 13.64
N PRO A 300 -22.33 -12.44 12.83
CA PRO A 300 -22.66 -12.92 11.49
C PRO A 300 -21.40 -13.15 10.64
N ASP A 301 -21.38 -14.17 9.78
CA ASP A 301 -20.20 -14.55 9.00
C ASP A 301 -19.60 -13.40 8.19
N SER A 302 -20.48 -12.55 7.63
CA SER A 302 -20.07 -11.34 6.91
C SER A 302 -19.33 -10.34 7.79
N LEU A 303 -19.73 -10.19 9.05
CA LEU A 303 -19.07 -9.33 10.03
C LEU A 303 -17.77 -9.97 10.53
N ALA A 304 -17.76 -11.28 10.77
CA ALA A 304 -16.57 -12.01 11.18
C ALA A 304 -15.46 -11.94 10.11
N ASN A 305 -15.81 -12.08 8.83
CA ASN A 305 -14.89 -11.90 7.71
C ASN A 305 -14.25 -10.49 7.71
N ARG A 306 -15.08 -9.44 7.88
CA ARG A 306 -14.62 -8.05 7.96
C ARG A 306 -13.69 -7.81 9.15
N LEU A 307 -14.07 -8.31 10.33
CA LEU A 307 -13.25 -8.22 11.54
C LEU A 307 -11.89 -8.88 11.30
N GLU A 308 -11.88 -10.12 10.87
CA GLU A 308 -10.64 -10.85 10.67
C GLU A 308 -9.74 -10.21 9.60
N ASN A 309 -10.31 -9.67 8.52
CA ASN A 309 -9.56 -8.88 7.54
C ASN A 309 -8.99 -7.59 8.14
N ALA A 310 -9.77 -6.85 8.94
CA ALA A 310 -9.30 -5.63 9.60
C ALA A 310 -8.16 -5.89 10.60
N TYR A 311 -8.10 -7.09 11.17
CA TYR A 311 -7.00 -7.55 12.02
C TYR A 311 -5.87 -8.26 11.27
N GLY A 312 -5.94 -8.34 9.94
CA GLY A 312 -4.90 -8.94 9.10
C GLY A 312 -4.77 -10.46 9.25
N LYS A 313 -5.85 -11.15 9.62
CA LYS A 313 -5.87 -12.62 9.68
C LYS A 313 -5.83 -13.19 8.27
N THR A 314 -4.91 -14.11 8.04
CA THR A 314 -4.75 -14.84 6.78
C THR A 314 -5.17 -16.30 6.95
N PRO A 315 -5.62 -16.97 5.87
CA PRO A 315 -5.78 -18.42 5.85
C PRO A 315 -4.46 -19.11 6.23
N ASN A 316 -4.53 -20.13 7.09
CA ASN A 316 -3.37 -20.96 7.42
C ASN A 316 -3.22 -22.06 6.36
N LEU A 317 -2.11 -22.06 5.63
CA LEU A 317 -1.80 -23.07 4.61
C LEU A 317 -1.07 -24.30 5.17
N GLY A 318 -0.75 -24.31 6.47
CA GLY A 318 -0.01 -25.39 7.10
C GLY A 318 1.50 -25.34 6.85
N LYS A 319 2.19 -26.38 7.33
CA LYS A 319 3.61 -26.61 7.10
C LYS A 319 3.77 -27.74 6.09
N GLY A 320 4.69 -27.56 5.14
CA GLY A 320 5.08 -28.59 4.18
C GLY A 320 6.57 -28.87 4.28
N GLU A 321 7.01 -29.98 3.71
CA GLU A 321 8.43 -30.30 3.58
C GLU A 321 8.90 -29.94 2.18
N ILE A 322 9.90 -29.06 2.09
CA ILE A 322 10.54 -28.67 0.83
C ILE A 322 12.03 -28.88 1.00
N PHE A 323 12.63 -29.74 0.17
CA PHE A 323 14.06 -30.11 0.24
C PHE A 323 14.52 -30.57 1.64
N GLY A 324 13.74 -31.42 2.31
CA GLY A 324 14.09 -31.97 3.64
C GLY A 324 13.98 -30.97 4.80
N LYS A 325 13.43 -29.77 4.57
CA LYS A 325 13.17 -28.76 5.60
C LYS A 325 11.68 -28.51 5.74
N THR A 326 11.20 -28.44 6.98
CA THR A 326 9.84 -28.02 7.28
C THR A 326 9.70 -26.52 7.04
N VAL A 327 8.97 -26.13 6.00
CA VAL A 327 8.72 -24.74 5.62
C VAL A 327 7.25 -24.41 5.86
N ASP A 328 6.99 -23.22 6.43
CA ASP A 328 5.65 -22.65 6.47
C ASP A 328 5.27 -22.20 5.06
N LEU A 329 4.30 -22.91 4.45
CA LEU A 329 3.91 -22.70 3.04
C LEU A 329 3.37 -21.29 2.83
N GLN A 330 2.68 -20.72 3.83
CA GLN A 330 2.17 -19.36 3.74
C GLN A 330 3.33 -18.36 3.71
N LYS A 331 4.32 -18.52 4.59
CA LYS A 331 5.51 -17.65 4.60
C LYS A 331 6.32 -17.75 3.30
N ALA A 332 6.45 -18.95 2.74
CA ALA A 332 7.15 -19.17 1.48
C ALA A 332 6.44 -18.43 0.32
N VAL A 333 5.12 -18.60 0.20
CA VAL A 333 4.31 -17.89 -0.81
C VAL A 333 4.38 -16.37 -0.60
N ASP A 334 4.30 -15.90 0.65
CA ASP A 334 4.35 -14.47 0.94
C ASP A 334 5.70 -13.87 0.57
N THR A 335 6.79 -14.59 0.85
CA THR A 335 8.13 -14.17 0.42
C THR A 335 8.23 -14.16 -1.11
N ALA A 336 7.81 -15.23 -1.78
CA ALA A 336 7.86 -15.34 -3.23
C ALA A 336 7.01 -14.29 -3.96
N VAL A 337 5.92 -13.81 -3.34
CA VAL A 337 5.03 -12.82 -3.96
C VAL A 337 5.41 -11.38 -3.61
N PHE A 338 5.63 -11.10 -2.33
CA PHE A 338 5.83 -9.73 -1.87
C PHE A 338 7.28 -9.27 -2.00
N LEU A 339 8.28 -10.15 -2.04
CA LEU A 339 9.67 -9.75 -2.28
C LEU A 339 9.86 -9.18 -3.71
N PRO A 340 9.39 -9.84 -4.79
CA PRO A 340 9.38 -9.26 -6.14
C PRO A 340 8.62 -7.93 -6.22
N LYS A 341 7.41 -7.86 -5.66
CA LYS A 341 6.62 -6.61 -5.62
C LYS A 341 7.40 -5.50 -4.93
N ARG A 342 8.07 -5.79 -3.80
CA ARG A 342 8.93 -4.84 -3.09
C ARG A 342 10.06 -4.36 -3.98
N ALA A 343 10.81 -5.29 -4.57
CA ALA A 343 11.92 -5.01 -5.47
C ALA A 343 11.51 -4.06 -6.60
N LYS A 344 10.32 -4.28 -7.18
CA LYS A 344 9.75 -3.40 -8.21
C LYS A 344 9.47 -1.97 -7.76
N LEU A 345 9.18 -1.75 -6.48
CA LEU A 345 8.98 -0.41 -5.93
C LEU A 345 10.30 0.31 -5.60
N ILE A 346 11.41 -0.42 -5.46
CA ILE A 346 12.71 0.15 -5.11
C ILE A 346 13.21 1.00 -6.27
N GLY A 347 13.42 2.30 -6.03
CA GLY A 347 13.94 3.21 -7.05
C GLY A 347 12.96 3.56 -8.16
N SER A 348 11.78 2.93 -8.22
CA SER A 348 10.74 3.32 -9.16
C SER A 348 10.09 4.62 -8.69
N LEU A 349 10.25 5.67 -9.49
CA LEU A 349 9.54 6.94 -9.34
C LEU A 349 8.09 6.88 -9.83
N PHE A 350 7.66 5.76 -10.41
CA PHE A 350 6.32 5.61 -10.99
C PHE A 350 5.21 5.96 -9.98
N GLN A 351 5.31 5.48 -8.74
CA GLN A 351 4.31 5.81 -7.72
C GLN A 351 4.37 7.30 -7.28
N HIS A 352 5.50 7.97 -7.42
CA HIS A 352 5.58 9.42 -7.18
C HIS A 352 4.85 10.18 -8.29
N VAL A 353 5.09 9.80 -9.54
CA VAL A 353 4.40 10.37 -10.71
C VAL A 353 2.89 10.10 -10.63
N ASP A 354 2.47 8.89 -10.28
CA ASP A 354 1.05 8.55 -10.09
C ASP A 354 0.38 9.48 -9.06
N PHE A 355 1.01 9.68 -7.89
CA PHE A 355 0.46 10.55 -6.85
C PHE A 355 0.51 12.05 -7.21
N LEU A 356 1.52 12.49 -7.97
CA LEU A 356 1.56 13.84 -8.56
C LEU A 356 0.41 14.03 -9.54
N ASN A 357 0.14 13.04 -10.40
CA ASN A 357 -0.95 13.07 -11.36
C ASN A 357 -2.32 13.05 -10.67
N ARG A 358 -2.50 12.20 -9.63
CA ARG A 358 -3.72 12.20 -8.80
C ARG A 358 -3.94 13.54 -8.09
N SER A 359 -2.87 14.19 -7.64
CA SER A 359 -2.95 15.56 -7.07
C SER A 359 -3.30 16.61 -8.12
N HIS A 360 -2.79 16.48 -9.35
CA HIS A 360 -3.12 17.35 -10.49
C HIS A 360 -4.60 17.24 -10.84
N ILE A 361 -5.10 16.00 -10.93
CA ILE A 361 -6.51 15.67 -11.12
C ILE A 361 -7.38 16.27 -10.02
N GLY A 362 -6.93 16.23 -8.76
CA GLY A 362 -7.63 16.85 -7.64
C GLY A 362 -7.82 18.36 -7.86
N ALA A 363 -6.78 19.07 -8.29
CA ALA A 363 -6.85 20.49 -8.60
C ALA A 363 -7.81 20.80 -9.76
N TRP A 364 -7.76 20.01 -10.85
CA TRP A 364 -8.71 20.14 -11.95
C TRP A 364 -10.15 19.81 -11.56
N THR A 365 -10.34 18.85 -10.66
CA THR A 365 -11.66 18.54 -10.10
C THR A 365 -12.23 19.74 -9.35
N GLY A 366 -11.42 20.42 -8.52
CA GLY A 366 -11.80 21.66 -7.84
C GLY A 366 -12.07 22.81 -8.81
N PHE A 367 -11.24 22.97 -9.84
CA PHE A 367 -11.45 23.95 -10.92
C PHE A 367 -12.82 23.79 -11.59
N ILE A 368 -13.15 22.57 -12.02
CA ILE A 368 -14.42 22.29 -12.69
C ILE A 368 -15.62 22.49 -11.76
N ASP A 369 -15.50 22.10 -10.49
CA ASP A 369 -16.55 22.36 -9.51
C ASP A 369 -16.80 23.87 -9.35
N ALA A 370 -15.75 24.68 -9.26
CA ALA A 370 -15.86 26.12 -9.15
C ALA A 370 -16.45 26.77 -10.43
N LEU A 371 -16.05 26.31 -11.62
CA LEU A 371 -16.62 26.78 -12.89
C LEU A 371 -18.11 26.49 -12.99
N ARG A 372 -18.54 25.27 -12.63
CA ARG A 372 -19.97 24.90 -12.62
C ARG A 372 -20.82 25.77 -11.69
N ARG A 373 -20.19 26.41 -10.70
CA ARG A 373 -20.82 27.34 -9.75
C ARG A 373 -20.69 28.81 -10.17
N GLY A 374 -20.16 29.10 -11.36
CA GLY A 374 -19.94 30.46 -11.82
C GLY A 374 -18.84 31.21 -11.06
N GLN A 375 -17.87 30.48 -10.47
CA GLN A 375 -16.78 31.05 -9.66
C GLN A 375 -15.41 30.82 -10.32
N PRO A 376 -15.12 31.50 -11.45
CA PRO A 376 -13.90 31.28 -12.20
C PRO A 376 -12.62 31.61 -11.41
N ILE A 377 -12.66 32.64 -10.58
CA ILE A 377 -11.51 33.04 -9.73
C ILE A 377 -11.16 31.95 -8.72
N GLU A 378 -12.16 31.34 -8.06
CA GLU A 378 -11.92 30.19 -7.17
C GLU A 378 -11.39 29.00 -7.97
N GLY A 379 -11.90 28.78 -9.18
CA GLY A 379 -11.40 27.75 -10.09
C GLY A 379 -9.90 27.89 -10.33
N THR A 380 -9.44 29.07 -10.74
CA THR A 380 -8.01 29.35 -10.95
C THR A 380 -7.21 29.12 -9.67
N TYR A 381 -7.76 29.48 -8.50
CA TYR A 381 -7.09 29.25 -7.22
C TYR A 381 -6.86 27.77 -6.90
N HIS A 382 -7.74 26.86 -7.33
CA HIS A 382 -7.50 25.42 -7.21
C HIS A 382 -6.26 24.97 -8.02
N LEU A 383 -6.11 25.46 -9.25
CA LEU A 383 -4.94 25.16 -10.09
C LEU A 383 -3.65 25.77 -9.51
N LEU A 384 -3.71 27.01 -9.00
CA LEU A 384 -2.56 27.70 -8.39
C LEU A 384 -2.03 27.03 -7.12
N LYS A 385 -2.83 26.19 -6.45
CA LYS A 385 -2.37 25.40 -5.29
C LYS A 385 -1.61 24.13 -5.66
N TRP A 386 -1.74 23.65 -6.90
CA TRP A 386 -1.12 22.41 -7.32
C TRP A 386 0.42 22.45 -7.27
N PRO A 387 1.13 23.51 -7.73
CA PRO A 387 2.60 23.58 -7.65
C PRO A 387 3.16 23.39 -6.24
N LYS A 388 2.48 23.96 -5.23
CA LYS A 388 2.83 23.76 -3.83
C LYS A 388 2.61 22.30 -3.40
N SER A 389 1.48 21.70 -3.78
CA SER A 389 1.19 20.29 -3.48
C SER A 389 2.20 19.35 -4.14
N ALA A 390 2.58 19.61 -5.40
CA ALA A 390 3.62 18.87 -6.10
C ALA A 390 4.99 18.98 -5.39
N THR A 391 5.36 20.19 -4.97
CA THR A 391 6.58 20.43 -4.20
C THR A 391 6.55 19.69 -2.86
N ASP A 392 5.43 19.72 -2.14
CA ASP A 392 5.26 19.01 -0.87
C ASP A 392 5.35 17.49 -1.07
N ILE A 393 4.79 16.94 -2.16
CA ILE A 393 4.90 15.53 -2.54
C ILE A 393 6.37 15.14 -2.77
N VAL A 394 7.10 15.87 -3.62
CA VAL A 394 8.51 15.61 -3.91
C VAL A 394 9.38 15.77 -2.66
N ARG A 395 9.15 16.84 -1.88
CA ARG A 395 9.86 17.10 -0.62
C ARG A 395 9.65 15.96 0.38
N ALA A 396 8.46 15.37 0.44
CA ALA A 396 8.15 14.29 1.37
C ALA A 396 8.96 13.02 1.12
N THR A 397 9.42 12.79 -0.12
CA THR A 397 10.33 11.69 -0.45
C THR A 397 11.68 11.86 0.22
N PHE A 398 12.25 13.08 0.18
CA PHE A 398 13.63 13.32 0.59
C PHE A 398 13.78 13.90 2.00
N SER A 399 12.71 14.41 2.61
CA SER A 399 12.77 15.08 3.92
C SER A 399 12.11 14.27 5.05
N PRO A 400 12.89 13.58 5.91
CA PRO A 400 12.36 12.90 7.10
C PRO A 400 11.60 13.84 8.04
N GLY A 401 12.09 15.08 8.21
CA GLY A 401 11.44 16.07 9.05
C GLY A 401 10.06 16.48 8.52
N PHE A 402 9.92 16.60 7.20
CA PHE A 402 8.63 16.88 6.59
C PHE A 402 7.66 15.70 6.74
N ARG A 403 8.14 14.45 6.62
CA ARG A 403 7.32 13.25 6.91
C ARG A 403 6.82 13.22 8.35
N ASN A 404 7.67 13.57 9.32
CA ASN A 404 7.22 13.69 10.72
C ASN A 404 6.13 14.76 10.87
N LYS A 405 6.28 15.91 10.20
CA LYS A 405 5.23 16.95 10.16
C LYS A 405 3.92 16.44 9.57
N LEU A 406 3.96 15.68 8.46
CA LEU A 406 2.77 15.06 7.86
C LEU A 406 2.12 14.04 8.80
N SER A 407 2.92 13.23 9.48
CA SER A 407 2.44 12.25 10.46
C SER A 407 1.74 12.91 11.65
N LYS A 408 2.25 14.06 12.13
CA LYS A 408 1.58 14.89 13.16
C LYS A 408 0.33 15.57 12.61
N LEU A 409 0.40 16.12 11.39
CA LEU A 409 -0.76 16.74 10.73
C LEU A 409 -1.92 15.76 10.55
N ALA A 410 -1.63 14.48 10.28
CA ALA A 410 -2.63 13.43 10.07
C ALA A 410 -3.46 13.07 11.33
N VAL A 411 -3.02 13.49 12.51
CA VAL A 411 -3.70 13.29 13.81
C VAL A 411 -4.00 14.61 14.51
N ASP A 412 -3.86 15.72 13.77
CA ASP A 412 -4.10 17.05 14.28
C ASP A 412 -5.61 17.30 14.44
N ASP A 413 -5.96 17.89 15.57
CA ASP A 413 -7.34 18.19 15.96
C ASP A 413 -7.82 19.58 15.53
N THR A 414 -6.97 20.36 14.86
CA THR A 414 -7.37 21.66 14.37
C THR A 414 -8.44 21.48 13.29
N PRO A 415 -9.58 22.18 13.40
CA PRO A 415 -10.59 22.17 12.34
C PRO A 415 -10.00 22.59 10.99
N LEU A 416 -10.27 21.79 9.95
CA LEU A 416 -9.77 22.04 8.60
C LEU A 416 -10.50 23.18 7.90
N TRP A 417 -11.77 23.39 8.24
CA TRP A 417 -12.66 24.36 7.60
C TRP A 417 -13.46 25.14 8.64
N LYS A 418 -13.65 26.43 8.38
CA LYS A 418 -14.42 27.33 9.25
C LYS A 418 -15.88 26.85 9.36
N GLY A 419 -16.42 26.84 10.57
CA GLY A 419 -17.80 26.44 10.84
C GLY A 419 -18.04 24.93 10.95
N ARG A 420 -16.99 24.11 10.85
CA ARG A 420 -17.05 22.65 11.03
C ARG A 420 -16.07 22.23 12.12
N LYS A 421 -16.36 21.13 12.82
CA LYS A 421 -15.44 20.49 13.78
C LYS A 421 -14.57 19.40 13.13
N ILE A 422 -14.64 19.27 11.80
CA ILE A 422 -13.91 18.24 11.06
C ILE A 422 -12.41 18.57 11.06
N SER A 423 -11.62 17.70 11.69
CA SER A 423 -10.16 17.76 11.77
C SER A 423 -9.53 16.58 11.01
N ASN A 424 -8.19 16.61 10.80
CA ASN A 424 -7.49 15.45 10.23
C ASN A 424 -7.60 14.22 11.14
N ARG A 425 -7.57 14.42 12.47
CA ARG A 425 -7.84 13.36 13.43
C ARG A 425 -9.21 12.74 13.22
N MET A 426 -10.26 13.56 13.10
CA MET A 426 -11.61 13.06 12.87
C MET A 426 -11.71 12.26 11.57
N LEU A 427 -11.08 12.73 10.48
CA LEU A 427 -11.03 11.99 9.22
C LEU A 427 -10.32 10.64 9.37
N SER A 428 -9.20 10.61 10.11
CA SER A 428 -8.43 9.39 10.40
C SER A 428 -9.25 8.40 11.25
N GLU A 429 -9.94 8.90 12.29
CA GLU A 429 -10.85 8.11 13.14
C GLU A 429 -12.06 7.58 12.36
N GLU A 430 -12.55 8.34 11.38
CA GLU A 430 -13.63 7.93 10.48
C GLU A 430 -13.15 7.04 9.30
N GLY A 431 -11.89 6.62 9.31
CA GLY A 431 -11.36 5.58 8.42
C GLY A 431 -10.53 6.09 7.24
N LEU A 432 -10.07 7.34 7.26
CA LEU A 432 -9.10 7.82 6.26
C LEU A 432 -7.80 7.03 6.39
N SER A 433 -7.40 6.39 5.31
CA SER A 433 -6.15 5.66 5.21
C SER A 433 -5.17 6.44 4.35
N LEU A 434 -3.95 6.59 4.86
CA LEU A 434 -2.87 7.32 4.19
C LEU A 434 -1.82 6.38 3.59
N ARG A 435 -2.14 5.09 3.43
CA ARG A 435 -1.24 4.07 2.86
C ARG A 435 -2.02 2.92 2.23
N ASP A 436 -1.42 2.27 1.24
CA ASP A 436 -1.95 1.01 0.71
C ASP A 436 -1.39 -0.18 1.52
N GLU A 437 -2.25 -0.85 2.28
CA GLU A 437 -1.88 -2.01 3.11
C GLU A 437 -1.75 -3.31 2.30
N THR A 438 -2.20 -3.36 1.04
CA THR A 438 -2.22 -4.59 0.23
C THR A 438 -0.91 -4.88 -0.49
N ILE A 439 -0.10 -3.85 -0.75
CA ILE A 439 1.18 -4.02 -1.44
C ILE A 439 2.25 -4.57 -0.49
N LEU A 440 2.13 -4.34 0.83
CA LEU A 440 3.19 -4.62 1.82
C LEU A 440 2.68 -5.05 3.23
N PRO A 441 1.97 -6.18 3.38
CA PRO A 441 1.55 -6.66 4.70
C PRO A 441 2.76 -7.07 5.57
N GLY A 442 2.72 -6.74 6.88
CA GLY A 442 3.61 -7.34 7.91
C GLY A 442 5.11 -6.99 7.82
N LEU A 443 5.44 -5.83 7.24
CA LEU A 443 6.76 -5.51 6.71
C LEU A 443 7.94 -5.53 7.72
N ASP A 444 7.73 -5.12 8.96
CA ASP A 444 8.81 -5.06 9.96
C ASP A 444 9.26 -6.46 10.44
N ASN A 445 8.33 -7.43 10.45
CA ASN A 445 8.60 -8.80 10.90
C ASN A 445 9.42 -9.58 9.87
N ILE A 446 9.10 -9.42 8.58
CA ILE A 446 9.81 -10.10 7.48
C ILE A 446 11.26 -9.60 7.38
N ILE A 447 11.50 -8.31 7.63
CA ILE A 447 12.85 -7.72 7.63
C ILE A 447 13.71 -8.23 8.81
N ALA A 448 13.09 -8.45 9.96
CA ALA A 448 13.78 -9.03 11.11
C ALA A 448 14.14 -10.50 10.87
N GLU A 449 13.24 -11.26 10.23
CA GLU A 449 13.42 -12.70 9.96
C GLU A 449 14.45 -12.99 8.84
N VAL A 450 14.46 -12.25 7.73
CA VAL A 450 15.47 -12.43 6.65
C VAL A 450 16.91 -12.15 7.11
N ARG A 451 17.08 -11.42 8.22
CA ARG A 451 18.40 -11.19 8.84
C ARG A 451 18.90 -12.38 9.65
N GLN A 452 18.03 -13.30 10.06
CA GLN A 452 18.37 -14.43 10.91
C GLN A 452 18.82 -15.68 10.11
N GLU A 453 18.77 -15.66 8.77
CA GLU A 453 19.30 -16.77 7.97
C GLU A 453 20.85 -16.78 7.89
N PRO A 454 21.49 -17.98 7.86
CA PRO A 454 22.89 -18.12 8.25
C PRO A 454 23.90 -17.66 7.20
N ALA A 455 24.92 -16.96 7.71
CA ALA A 455 26.36 -16.93 7.39
C ALA A 455 26.94 -17.00 5.95
N ILE A 456 26.29 -17.53 4.91
CA ILE A 456 26.95 -17.81 3.61
C ILE A 456 27.24 -16.53 2.77
N VAL A 457 26.60 -15.40 3.05
CA VAL A 457 26.75 -14.16 2.26
C VAL A 457 27.70 -13.14 2.91
N LYS A 458 28.66 -13.55 3.77
CA LYS A 458 29.49 -12.61 4.58
C LYS A 458 30.62 -11.89 3.82
N MET A 459 31.02 -12.28 2.62
CA MET A 459 32.03 -11.58 1.83
C MET A 459 31.36 -10.87 0.64
N GLY A 460 31.24 -9.53 0.67
CA GLY A 460 30.58 -8.72 -0.39
C GLY A 460 29.43 -7.80 0.05
N LYS A 461 29.22 -7.58 1.35
CA LYS A 461 27.98 -6.96 1.90
C LYS A 461 27.82 -5.43 1.74
N ALA A 462 28.83 -4.67 1.32
CA ALA A 462 28.70 -3.20 1.27
C ALA A 462 27.67 -2.69 0.23
N PRO A 463 27.70 -3.12 -1.06
CA PRO A 463 26.71 -2.69 -2.05
C PRO A 463 25.29 -3.17 -1.72
N LEU A 464 25.14 -4.42 -1.22
CA LEU A 464 23.84 -4.95 -0.79
C LEU A 464 23.28 -4.21 0.44
N ARG A 465 24.12 -3.72 1.36
CA ARG A 465 23.68 -2.90 2.50
C ARG A 465 23.19 -1.53 2.03
N LEU A 466 23.91 -0.88 1.12
CA LEU A 466 23.55 0.41 0.55
C LEU A 466 22.21 0.33 -0.21
N LEU A 467 22.01 -0.69 -1.04
CA LEU A 467 20.75 -0.93 -1.76
C LEU A 467 19.57 -1.14 -0.80
N ASN A 468 19.78 -1.87 0.30
CA ASN A 468 18.75 -2.08 1.32
C ASN A 468 18.41 -0.80 2.11
N ASP A 469 19.40 0.04 2.41
CA ASP A 469 19.15 1.28 3.13
C ASP A 469 18.49 2.33 2.20
N LEU A 470 18.85 2.35 0.91
CA LEU A 470 18.19 3.13 -0.14
C LEU A 470 16.73 2.68 -0.35
N GLU A 471 16.48 1.37 -0.43
CA GLU A 471 15.12 0.79 -0.50
C GLU A 471 14.23 1.31 0.62
N ARG A 472 14.72 1.25 1.85
CA ARG A 472 13.98 1.69 3.02
C ARG A 472 13.72 3.19 2.99
N ALA A 473 14.73 3.98 2.62
CA ALA A 473 14.59 5.43 2.52
C ALA A 473 13.52 5.81 1.48
N TRP A 474 13.59 5.18 0.30
CA TRP A 474 12.63 5.38 -0.79
C TRP A 474 11.22 4.98 -0.40
N ARG A 475 11.06 3.76 0.13
CA ARG A 475 9.78 3.21 0.58
C ARG A 475 9.11 4.11 1.61
N ARG A 476 9.86 4.62 2.59
CA ARG A 476 9.29 5.54 3.59
C ARG A 476 9.00 6.91 3.00
N GLY A 477 9.87 7.42 2.13
CA GLY A 477 9.60 8.60 1.32
C GLY A 477 8.24 8.52 0.65
N LEU A 478 7.92 7.38 0.07
CA LEU A 478 6.64 7.10 -0.55
C LEU A 478 5.48 6.97 0.45
N PHE A 479 5.50 5.96 1.32
CA PHE A 479 4.32 5.60 2.15
C PHE A 479 4.10 6.50 3.36
N GLU A 480 5.16 7.10 3.91
CA GLU A 480 5.07 8.04 5.04
C GLU A 480 5.15 9.51 4.57
N GLY A 481 5.42 9.74 3.29
CA GLY A 481 5.58 11.07 2.70
C GLY A 481 4.59 11.35 1.57
N VAL A 482 4.87 10.83 0.37
CA VAL A 482 4.09 11.08 -0.86
C VAL A 482 2.59 10.83 -0.65
N TYR A 483 2.24 9.68 -0.08
CA TYR A 483 0.84 9.29 0.14
C TYR A 483 0.11 10.28 1.07
N PRO A 484 0.59 10.54 2.31
CA PRO A 484 0.03 11.57 3.17
C PRO A 484 0.00 12.96 2.54
N ALA A 485 1.08 13.40 1.87
CA ALA A 485 1.18 14.74 1.29
C ALA A 485 0.09 14.98 0.24
N ALA A 486 -0.07 14.05 -0.70
CA ALA A 486 -1.07 14.15 -1.74
C ALA A 486 -2.50 14.06 -1.17
N THR A 487 -2.75 13.03 -0.33
CA THR A 487 -4.10 12.76 0.19
C THR A 487 -4.60 13.89 1.09
N LEU A 488 -3.77 14.36 2.03
CA LEU A 488 -4.17 15.43 2.95
C LEU A 488 -4.34 16.77 2.23
N SER A 489 -3.51 17.05 1.21
CA SER A 489 -3.68 18.26 0.40
C SER A 489 -4.99 18.24 -0.39
N ASP A 490 -5.29 17.13 -1.07
CA ASP A 490 -6.51 17.00 -1.88
C ASP A 490 -7.78 16.98 -1.02
N VAL A 491 -7.73 16.31 0.14
CA VAL A 491 -8.79 16.38 1.16
C VAL A 491 -9.09 17.82 1.54
N ARG A 492 -8.06 18.57 1.96
CA ARG A 492 -8.21 19.94 2.45
C ARG A 492 -8.71 20.89 1.36
N ASN A 493 -8.18 20.75 0.15
CA ASN A 493 -8.36 21.75 -0.90
C ASN A 493 -9.49 21.43 -1.89
N ASN A 494 -9.83 20.16 -2.12
CA ASN A 494 -10.77 19.79 -3.18
C ASN A 494 -11.87 18.85 -2.67
N ILE A 495 -11.53 17.65 -2.16
CA ILE A 495 -12.52 16.61 -1.78
C ILE A 495 -13.45 17.12 -0.67
N GLY A 496 -12.88 17.64 0.42
CA GLY A 496 -13.65 18.14 1.56
C GLY A 496 -14.58 19.28 1.20
N PRO A 497 -14.09 20.41 0.63
CA PRO A 497 -14.92 21.52 0.20
C PRO A 497 -16.09 21.12 -0.70
N MET A 498 -15.86 20.22 -1.66
CA MET A 498 -16.92 19.75 -2.57
C MET A 498 -17.99 18.93 -1.83
N LEU A 499 -17.60 17.96 -1.00
CA LEU A 499 -18.55 17.12 -0.29
C LEU A 499 -19.32 17.91 0.78
N MET A 500 -18.67 18.85 1.47
CA MET A 500 -19.37 19.74 2.41
C MET A 500 -20.44 20.59 1.72
N ARG A 501 -20.21 21.03 0.47
CA ARG A 501 -21.21 21.75 -0.33
C ARG A 501 -22.34 20.85 -0.82
N GLN A 502 -22.03 19.63 -1.24
CA GLN A 502 -23.03 18.67 -1.71
C GLN A 502 -23.92 18.16 -0.57
N HIS A 503 -23.39 18.17 0.66
CA HIS A 503 -24.02 17.59 1.84
C HIS A 503 -23.97 18.54 3.05
N PRO A 504 -24.54 19.75 2.96
CA PRO A 504 -24.37 20.79 3.98
C PRO A 504 -25.08 20.46 5.30
N ASN A 505 -26.10 19.61 5.27
CA ASN A 505 -26.89 19.29 6.45
C ASN A 505 -26.40 18.03 7.19
N LEU A 506 -25.37 17.35 6.67
CA LEU A 506 -24.87 16.15 7.33
C LEU A 506 -24.09 16.52 8.60
N PRO A 507 -24.22 15.71 9.67
CA PRO A 507 -23.36 15.79 10.84
C PRO A 507 -21.88 15.69 10.47
N ASP A 508 -21.02 16.37 11.24
CA ASP A 508 -19.59 16.44 10.96
C ASP A 508 -18.92 15.06 10.87
N ARG A 509 -19.36 14.09 11.68
CA ARG A 509 -18.82 12.71 11.65
C ARG A 509 -19.22 11.94 10.39
N GLN A 510 -20.49 12.00 10.01
CA GLN A 510 -20.97 11.39 8.76
C GLN A 510 -20.25 12.01 7.55
N LEU A 511 -20.12 13.33 7.55
CA LEU A 511 -19.41 14.06 6.50
C LEU A 511 -17.90 13.73 6.47
N ALA A 512 -17.27 13.60 7.63
CA ALA A 512 -15.88 13.15 7.74
C ALA A 512 -15.68 11.72 7.21
N GLY A 513 -16.59 10.79 7.54
CA GLY A 513 -16.57 9.43 6.98
C GLY A 513 -16.77 9.41 5.47
N MET A 514 -17.61 10.29 4.95
CA MET A 514 -17.85 10.44 3.52
C MET A 514 -16.61 10.97 2.78
N ILE A 515 -15.96 11.99 3.34
CA ILE A 515 -14.69 12.55 2.84
C ILE A 515 -13.59 11.47 2.87
N ALA A 516 -13.46 10.75 3.99
CA ALA A 516 -12.50 9.66 4.14
C ALA A 516 -12.70 8.57 3.07
N LYS A 517 -13.95 8.13 2.83
CA LYS A 517 -14.29 7.13 1.80
C LYS A 517 -13.97 7.63 0.38
N ALA A 518 -14.30 8.87 0.07
CA ALA A 518 -13.99 9.48 -1.22
C ALA A 518 -12.48 9.63 -1.45
N ALA A 519 -11.72 10.04 -0.42
CA ALA A 519 -10.27 10.12 -0.46
C ALA A 519 -9.62 8.74 -0.64
N ASN A 520 -10.02 7.74 0.15
CA ASN A 520 -9.52 6.37 0.04
C ASN A 520 -9.78 5.76 -1.35
N THR A 521 -10.93 6.08 -1.95
CA THR A 521 -11.27 5.64 -3.32
C THR A 521 -10.42 6.37 -4.36
N SER A 522 -10.26 7.68 -4.22
CA SER A 522 -9.50 8.54 -5.14
C SER A 522 -8.00 8.23 -5.15
N TYR A 523 -7.44 7.86 -4.00
CA TYR A 523 -6.03 7.54 -3.81
C TYR A 523 -5.72 6.05 -3.69
N SER A 524 -6.73 5.18 -3.86
CA SER A 524 -6.55 3.73 -3.81
C SER A 524 -5.92 3.24 -2.50
N THR A 525 -6.23 3.88 -1.38
CA THR A 525 -5.73 3.53 -0.03
C THR A 525 -6.78 2.76 0.79
N ILE A 526 -7.71 2.06 0.13
CA ILE A 526 -8.88 1.44 0.76
C ILE A 526 -8.47 0.51 1.93
N PRO A 527 -8.88 0.80 3.18
CA PRO A 527 -8.57 -0.07 4.31
C PRO A 527 -9.37 -1.38 4.23
N ALA A 528 -8.86 -2.44 4.85
CA ALA A 528 -9.46 -3.78 4.78
C ALA A 528 -10.95 -3.80 5.21
N ALA A 529 -11.34 -3.00 6.22
CA ALA A 529 -12.72 -2.86 6.65
C ALA A 529 -13.67 -2.36 5.54
N MET A 530 -13.16 -1.51 4.64
CA MET A 530 -13.94 -0.84 3.60
C MET A 530 -13.88 -1.55 2.24
N SER A 531 -13.10 -2.61 2.09
CA SER A 531 -12.94 -3.35 0.83
C SER A 531 -14.22 -4.14 0.45
N VAL A 532 -14.44 -4.44 -0.83
CA VAL A 532 -15.50 -5.36 -1.29
C VAL A 532 -15.05 -6.82 -1.12
N ALA A 533 -13.75 -7.09 -1.28
CA ALA A 533 -13.18 -8.42 -1.16
C ALA A 533 -13.06 -8.82 0.33
N GLN A 534 -14.17 -9.25 0.91
CA GLN A 534 -14.27 -9.61 2.34
C GLN A 534 -14.04 -11.11 2.62
N ASN A 535 -14.23 -11.99 1.63
CA ASN A 535 -13.85 -13.39 1.83
C ASN A 535 -12.32 -13.48 1.98
N GLN A 536 -11.85 -14.10 3.08
CA GLN A 536 -10.43 -14.15 3.40
C GLN A 536 -9.60 -14.91 2.37
N GLN A 537 -10.10 -16.03 1.85
CA GLN A 537 -9.41 -16.83 0.85
C GLN A 537 -9.33 -16.06 -0.47
N ALA A 538 -10.43 -15.44 -0.90
CA ALA A 538 -10.46 -14.61 -2.09
C ALA A 538 -9.54 -13.39 -1.94
N ARG A 539 -9.59 -12.69 -0.80
CA ARG A 539 -8.70 -11.55 -0.52
C ARG A 539 -7.24 -11.99 -0.48
N TRP A 540 -6.94 -13.11 0.18
CA TRP A 540 -5.59 -13.69 0.22
C TRP A 540 -5.08 -13.99 -1.19
N PHE A 541 -5.91 -14.63 -2.03
CA PHE A 541 -5.60 -14.93 -3.42
C PHE A 541 -5.40 -13.65 -4.24
N LEU A 542 -6.39 -12.74 -4.25
CA LEU A 542 -6.36 -11.51 -5.04
C LEU A 542 -5.19 -10.58 -4.66
N THR A 543 -4.84 -10.48 -3.37
CA THR A 543 -3.67 -9.68 -2.93
C THR A 543 -2.36 -10.26 -3.48
N ARG A 544 -2.32 -11.58 -3.76
CA ARG A 544 -1.15 -12.25 -4.33
C ARG A 544 -1.18 -12.32 -5.84
N PHE A 545 -2.38 -12.40 -6.43
CA PHE A 545 -2.62 -12.47 -7.87
C PHE A 545 -2.56 -11.11 -8.57
N LEU A 546 -3.00 -10.02 -7.93
CA LEU A 546 -2.97 -8.66 -8.49
C LEU A 546 -1.76 -7.90 -7.97
N PHE A 547 -1.22 -6.92 -8.71
CA PHE A 547 -0.14 -6.06 -8.22
C PHE A 547 -0.56 -5.28 -6.96
N SER A 548 -1.67 -4.52 -7.06
CA SER A 548 -2.39 -3.92 -5.93
C SER A 548 -3.89 -4.22 -6.03
N LEU A 549 -4.47 -4.79 -4.98
CA LEU A 549 -5.92 -5.01 -4.89
C LEU A 549 -6.66 -3.68 -4.71
N ASN A 550 -6.13 -2.79 -3.86
CA ASN A 550 -6.75 -1.52 -3.53
C ASN A 550 -6.76 -0.54 -4.71
N GLU A 551 -5.76 -0.61 -5.58
CA GLU A 551 -5.69 0.17 -6.81
C GLU A 551 -6.84 -0.15 -7.77
N ASN A 552 -6.99 -1.43 -8.09
CA ASN A 552 -8.08 -1.92 -8.93
C ASN A 552 -9.44 -1.60 -8.33
N GLU A 553 -9.61 -1.87 -7.03
CA GLU A 553 -10.86 -1.59 -6.34
C GLU A 553 -11.18 -0.08 -6.31
N GLY A 554 -10.20 0.77 -6.05
CA GLY A 554 -10.38 2.23 -6.01
C GLY A 554 -10.79 2.80 -7.37
N LEU A 555 -10.12 2.40 -8.45
CA LEU A 555 -10.43 2.88 -9.80
C LEU A 555 -11.82 2.43 -10.27
N LEU A 556 -12.16 1.15 -10.04
CA LEU A 556 -13.49 0.62 -10.38
C LEU A 556 -14.60 1.30 -9.56
N ARG A 557 -14.37 1.56 -8.27
CA ARG A 557 -15.32 2.28 -7.42
C ARG A 557 -15.46 3.75 -7.80
N ALA A 558 -14.38 4.42 -8.20
CA ALA A 558 -14.45 5.79 -8.68
C ALA A 558 -15.31 5.89 -9.95
N PHE A 559 -15.10 4.96 -10.89
CA PHE A 559 -15.86 4.91 -12.14
C PHE A 559 -17.33 4.54 -11.91
N THR A 560 -17.61 3.42 -11.25
CA THR A 560 -18.99 2.98 -10.95
C THR A 560 -19.72 3.95 -10.03
N GLY A 561 -19.00 4.58 -9.09
CA GLY A 561 -19.49 5.61 -8.19
C GLY A 561 -19.95 6.87 -8.92
N ALA A 562 -19.36 7.21 -10.07
CA ALA A 562 -19.82 8.32 -10.92
C ALA A 562 -21.19 8.05 -11.55
N ILE A 563 -21.47 6.77 -11.87
CA ILE A 563 -22.74 6.32 -12.46
C ILE A 563 -23.82 6.32 -11.38
N LYS A 564 -23.55 5.63 -10.25
CA LYS A 564 -24.51 5.45 -9.15
C LYS A 564 -23.79 5.53 -7.81
N GLY A 565 -24.36 6.30 -6.88
CA GLY A 565 -23.87 6.37 -5.51
C GLY A 565 -24.18 7.72 -4.87
N GLU A 566 -24.03 7.78 -3.54
CA GLU A 566 -24.25 8.99 -2.75
C GLU A 566 -23.32 10.15 -3.15
N ASN A 567 -22.10 9.82 -3.60
CA ASN A 567 -21.10 10.80 -4.05
C ASN A 567 -20.97 10.84 -5.58
N ALA A 568 -22.02 10.48 -6.32
CA ALA A 568 -21.97 10.43 -7.78
C ALA A 568 -21.63 11.80 -8.38
N ALA A 569 -22.16 12.89 -7.82
CA ALA A 569 -21.83 14.25 -8.26
C ALA A 569 -20.33 14.53 -8.14
N TYR A 570 -19.71 14.25 -6.99
CA TYR A 570 -18.26 14.35 -6.81
C TYR A 570 -17.49 13.51 -7.83
N PHE A 571 -17.81 12.22 -8.00
CA PHE A 571 -17.07 11.36 -8.91
C PHE A 571 -17.26 11.73 -10.39
N ARG A 572 -18.43 12.23 -10.81
CA ARG A 572 -18.62 12.78 -12.16
C ARG A 572 -17.77 14.02 -12.39
N THR A 573 -17.74 14.93 -11.41
CA THR A 573 -16.86 16.11 -11.48
C THR A 573 -15.39 15.68 -11.53
N ARG A 574 -15.02 14.65 -10.77
CA ARG A 574 -13.66 14.09 -10.79
C ARG A 574 -13.32 13.46 -12.13
N LEU A 575 -14.20 12.68 -12.75
CA LEU A 575 -13.97 12.12 -14.09
C LEU A 575 -13.78 13.21 -15.14
N LEU A 576 -14.56 14.29 -15.08
CA LEU A 576 -14.36 15.45 -15.96
C LEU A 576 -13.03 16.17 -15.65
N GLY A 577 -12.67 16.29 -14.37
CA GLY A 577 -11.37 16.82 -13.94
C GLY A 577 -10.19 15.97 -14.41
N ILE A 578 -10.33 14.63 -14.44
CA ILE A 578 -9.34 13.71 -15.05
C ILE A 578 -9.21 14.02 -16.53
N TYR A 579 -10.32 13.99 -17.26
CA TYR A 579 -10.30 14.22 -18.71
C TYR A 579 -9.63 15.54 -19.06
N LEU A 580 -10.12 16.66 -18.49
CA LEU A 580 -9.59 17.98 -18.79
C LEU A 580 -8.16 18.17 -18.29
N GLY A 581 -7.85 17.72 -17.08
CA GLY A 581 -6.52 17.86 -16.51
C GLY A 581 -5.45 17.10 -17.29
N VAL A 582 -5.76 15.88 -17.73
CA VAL A 582 -4.84 15.08 -18.54
C VAL A 582 -4.79 15.61 -19.98
N MET A 583 -5.91 16.01 -20.60
CA MET A 583 -5.92 16.60 -21.95
C MET A 583 -5.15 17.92 -22.03
N THR A 584 -5.30 18.80 -21.04
CA THR A 584 -4.55 20.06 -20.99
C THR A 584 -3.07 19.79 -20.81
N LEU A 585 -2.68 18.85 -19.95
CA LEU A 585 -1.29 18.46 -19.78
C LEU A 585 -0.71 17.84 -21.06
N ALA A 586 -1.44 16.92 -21.70
CA ALA A 586 -1.08 16.31 -22.97
C ALA A 586 -0.88 17.36 -24.05
N SER A 587 -1.87 18.23 -24.26
CA SER A 587 -1.82 19.27 -25.29
C SER A 587 -0.67 20.25 -25.06
N THR A 588 -0.42 20.63 -23.80
CA THR A 588 0.68 21.54 -23.45
C THR A 588 2.03 20.90 -23.72
N ILE A 589 2.24 19.65 -23.29
CA ILE A 589 3.49 18.92 -23.54
C ILE A 589 3.69 18.73 -25.03
N HIS A 590 2.65 18.32 -25.76
CA HIS A 590 2.74 18.08 -27.20
C HIS A 590 3.08 19.36 -27.96
N LEU A 591 2.32 20.45 -27.74
CA LEU A 591 2.57 21.74 -28.38
C LEU A 591 3.97 22.27 -28.07
N ALA A 592 4.43 22.13 -26.82
CA ALA A 592 5.79 22.53 -26.44
C ALA A 592 6.88 21.64 -27.09
N SER A 593 6.55 20.39 -27.43
CA SER A 593 7.50 19.42 -27.98
C SER A 593 7.56 19.40 -29.51
N THR A 594 6.43 19.64 -30.18
CA THR A 594 6.29 19.53 -31.65
C THR A 594 5.98 20.85 -32.34
N GLY A 595 5.48 21.86 -31.62
CA GLY A 595 4.94 23.08 -32.21
C GLY A 595 3.52 22.92 -32.78
N GLU A 596 2.93 21.72 -32.69
CA GLU A 596 1.62 21.38 -33.25
C GLU A 596 0.58 21.07 -32.15
N PRO A 597 -0.73 21.25 -32.43
CA PRO A 597 -1.78 20.81 -31.50
C PRO A 597 -1.79 19.28 -31.37
N LEU A 598 -2.25 18.77 -30.21
CA LEU A 598 -2.40 17.33 -30.00
C LEU A 598 -3.31 16.73 -31.10
N PRO A 599 -2.94 15.59 -31.71
CA PRO A 599 -3.79 14.94 -32.70
C PRO A 599 -5.18 14.58 -32.16
N PHE A 600 -6.23 14.82 -32.95
CA PHE A 600 -7.63 14.66 -32.53
C PHE A 600 -7.99 13.23 -32.10
N ASP A 601 -7.36 12.22 -32.69
CA ASP A 601 -7.53 10.81 -32.32
C ASP A 601 -7.11 10.54 -30.86
N ARG A 602 -6.18 11.32 -30.31
CA ARG A 602 -5.71 11.20 -28.92
C ARG A 602 -6.63 11.86 -27.88
N PHE A 603 -7.72 12.51 -28.30
CA PHE A 603 -8.75 13.05 -27.40
C PHE A 603 -9.85 12.03 -27.06
N SER A 604 -9.89 10.89 -27.74
CA SER A 604 -10.86 9.83 -27.48
C SER A 604 -10.21 8.63 -26.79
N PRO A 605 -10.75 8.16 -25.64
CA PRO A 605 -10.30 6.92 -25.00
C PRO A 605 -10.79 5.66 -25.73
N VAL A 606 -11.67 5.80 -26.73
CA VAL A 606 -12.28 4.70 -27.48
C VAL A 606 -11.70 4.64 -28.88
N SER A 607 -11.28 3.46 -29.31
CA SER A 607 -10.87 3.14 -30.69
C SER A 607 -11.85 2.13 -31.29
N LYS A 608 -12.13 2.29 -32.58
CA LYS A 608 -12.97 1.36 -33.36
C LYS A 608 -12.17 0.15 -33.90
N ASP A 609 -10.85 0.18 -33.81
CA ASP A 609 -9.96 -0.70 -34.59
C ASP A 609 -9.34 -1.85 -33.78
N LYS A 610 -10.02 -2.37 -32.74
CA LYS A 610 -9.43 -3.43 -31.90
C LYS A 610 -10.32 -4.66 -31.69
N TRP A 611 -9.67 -5.79 -31.92
CA TRP A 611 -10.12 -7.19 -31.88
C TRP A 611 -10.39 -7.64 -30.42
N GLY A 612 -11.48 -7.15 -29.84
CA GLY A 612 -12.13 -7.74 -28.66
C GLY A 612 -13.49 -8.34 -29.04
N PRO A 613 -14.21 -8.98 -28.11
CA PRO A 613 -15.59 -9.44 -28.37
C PRO A 613 -16.59 -8.29 -28.61
N LEU A 614 -16.16 -7.04 -28.46
CA LEU A 614 -16.95 -5.83 -28.70
C LEU A 614 -16.35 -5.05 -29.89
N PRO A 615 -17.15 -4.34 -30.70
CA PRO A 615 -16.69 -3.57 -31.86
C PRO A 615 -15.93 -2.28 -31.49
N PHE A 616 -15.56 -2.11 -30.22
CA PHE A 616 -14.88 -0.95 -29.68
C PHE A 616 -13.85 -1.42 -28.64
N GLY A 617 -12.68 -0.79 -28.61
CA GLY A 617 -11.63 -1.07 -27.63
C GLY A 617 -11.02 0.20 -27.04
N TYR A 618 -10.06 0.03 -26.13
CA TYR A 618 -9.32 1.16 -25.55
C TYR A 618 -8.32 1.74 -26.56
N ASN A 619 -8.41 3.04 -26.82
CA ASN A 619 -7.38 3.78 -27.53
C ASN A 619 -6.15 3.90 -26.63
N THR A 620 -5.08 3.21 -27.01
CA THR A 620 -3.83 3.22 -26.25
C THR A 620 -3.13 4.57 -26.34
N ASP A 621 -3.39 5.36 -27.38
CA ASP A 621 -2.71 6.64 -27.61
C ASP A 621 -3.51 7.81 -27.02
N PHE A 622 -4.61 7.50 -26.32
CA PHE A 622 -5.41 8.46 -25.59
C PHE A 622 -4.56 9.24 -24.58
N ALA A 623 -4.59 10.56 -24.72
CA ALA A 623 -3.85 11.48 -23.87
C ALA A 623 -2.32 11.31 -23.90
N SER A 624 -1.77 10.70 -24.95
CA SER A 624 -0.33 10.44 -25.05
C SER A 624 0.35 11.51 -25.91
N PRO A 625 0.94 12.58 -25.36
CA PRO A 625 1.67 13.56 -26.16
C PRO A 625 2.98 13.01 -26.70
N ASN A 626 3.40 13.48 -27.88
CA ASN A 626 4.80 13.35 -28.31
C ASN A 626 5.70 14.18 -27.40
N ILE A 627 6.90 13.68 -27.15
CA ILE A 627 7.96 14.35 -26.42
C ILE A 627 9.18 14.53 -27.35
N PRO A 628 10.10 15.47 -27.07
CA PRO A 628 11.24 15.75 -27.95
C PRO A 628 12.35 14.71 -27.74
N LEU A 629 11.97 13.43 -27.76
CA LEU A 629 12.84 12.27 -27.70
C LEU A 629 12.49 11.37 -28.87
N THR A 630 13.51 10.90 -29.56
CA THR A 630 13.38 9.86 -30.57
C THR A 630 13.80 8.53 -29.97
N GLY A 631 13.02 7.50 -30.26
CA GLY A 631 13.41 6.13 -30.00
C GLY A 631 14.47 5.67 -30.99
N ARG A 632 14.75 4.36 -30.99
CA ARG A 632 15.64 3.74 -31.97
C ARG A 632 15.14 4.02 -33.39
N SER A 633 16.06 4.29 -34.31
CA SER A 633 15.79 4.53 -35.73
C SER A 633 14.79 5.67 -35.99
N GLY A 634 14.86 6.73 -35.17
CA GLY A 634 14.07 7.95 -35.37
C GLY A 634 12.58 7.77 -35.08
N THR A 635 12.18 6.72 -34.34
CA THR A 635 10.78 6.52 -33.95
C THR A 635 10.30 7.62 -33.03
N GLN A 636 9.06 8.06 -33.22
CA GLN A 636 8.47 9.02 -32.30
C GLN A 636 8.21 8.35 -30.95
N VAL A 637 8.50 9.08 -29.88
CA VAL A 637 8.20 8.66 -28.52
C VAL A 637 7.03 9.46 -27.98
N THR A 638 6.10 8.76 -27.35
CA THR A 638 4.95 9.35 -26.67
C THR A 638 5.02 9.09 -25.18
N LEU A 639 4.46 10.00 -24.39
CA LEU A 639 4.35 9.89 -22.95
C LEU A 639 2.93 9.43 -22.59
N ASP A 640 2.78 8.28 -21.93
CA ASP A 640 1.50 7.80 -21.42
C ASP A 640 1.15 8.51 -20.10
N LEU A 641 0.27 9.50 -20.19
CA LEU A 641 -0.22 10.25 -19.04
C LEU A 641 -1.37 9.57 -18.29
N MET A 642 -2.03 8.59 -18.90
CA MET A 642 -3.13 7.86 -18.27
C MET A 642 -2.60 6.86 -17.25
N GLY A 643 -1.45 6.24 -17.52
CA GLY A 643 -0.81 5.28 -16.63
C GLY A 643 -1.81 4.24 -16.14
N GLN A 644 -1.98 4.11 -14.82
CA GLN A 644 -2.92 3.14 -14.26
C GLN A 644 -4.39 3.54 -14.35
N MET A 645 -4.71 4.81 -14.62
CA MET A 645 -6.09 5.31 -14.67
C MET A 645 -6.86 4.82 -15.91
N ASP A 646 -6.13 4.31 -16.91
CA ASP A 646 -6.72 3.63 -18.06
C ASP A 646 -7.55 2.39 -17.69
N THR A 647 -7.42 1.88 -16.45
CA THR A 647 -8.21 0.75 -15.91
C THR A 647 -9.70 0.89 -16.19
N ALA A 648 -10.26 2.08 -15.98
CA ALA A 648 -11.69 2.32 -16.15
C ALA A 648 -12.13 2.11 -17.61
N PHE A 649 -11.26 2.39 -18.57
CA PHE A 649 -11.53 2.23 -20.00
C PHE A 649 -11.09 0.85 -20.53
N ARG A 650 -10.07 0.23 -19.92
CA ARG A 650 -9.63 -1.13 -20.25
C ARG A 650 -10.65 -2.22 -19.92
N ILE A 651 -11.70 -1.95 -19.13
CA ILE A 651 -12.81 -2.90 -18.95
C ILE A 651 -13.47 -3.26 -20.29
N LEU A 652 -13.40 -2.36 -21.28
CA LEU A 652 -13.86 -2.62 -22.65
C LEU A 652 -13.01 -3.69 -23.38
N ASP A 653 -11.85 -4.04 -22.82
CA ASP A 653 -10.95 -5.12 -23.28
C ASP A 653 -10.51 -5.98 -22.07
N PRO A 654 -11.32 -6.99 -21.67
CA PRO A 654 -11.09 -7.79 -20.47
C PRO A 654 -9.73 -8.50 -20.43
N LYS A 655 -9.18 -8.88 -21.59
CA LYS A 655 -7.86 -9.53 -21.67
C LYS A 655 -6.75 -8.54 -21.34
N SER A 656 -6.78 -7.35 -21.96
CA SER A 656 -5.84 -6.26 -21.63
C SER A 656 -5.95 -5.81 -20.17
N PHE A 657 -7.18 -5.78 -19.63
CA PHE A 657 -7.42 -5.48 -18.22
C PHE A 657 -6.72 -6.48 -17.29
N LEU A 658 -6.86 -7.79 -17.50
CA LEU A 658 -6.23 -8.81 -16.65
C LEU A 658 -4.70 -8.76 -16.75
N ASN A 659 -4.17 -8.73 -17.97
CA ASN A 659 -2.71 -8.77 -18.20
C ASN A 659 -1.98 -7.55 -17.63
N ALA A 660 -2.64 -6.39 -17.62
CA ALA A 660 -2.07 -5.18 -17.02
C ALA A 660 -1.99 -5.23 -15.49
N ARG A 661 -2.74 -6.11 -14.82
CA ARG A 661 -2.99 -6.05 -13.37
C ARG A 661 -2.50 -7.26 -12.58
N VAL A 662 -2.12 -8.34 -13.27
CA VAL A 662 -1.47 -9.49 -12.65
C VAL A 662 -0.22 -9.09 -11.88
N SER A 663 0.03 -9.78 -10.79
CA SER A 663 1.18 -9.60 -9.93
C SER A 663 2.44 -10.04 -10.65
N VAL A 664 3.56 -9.57 -10.12
CA VAL A 664 4.90 -9.83 -10.66
C VAL A 664 5.17 -11.33 -10.86
N PRO A 665 4.94 -12.22 -9.88
CA PRO A 665 5.22 -13.65 -10.09
C PRO A 665 4.28 -14.30 -11.09
N VAL A 666 3.00 -13.90 -11.14
CA VAL A 666 2.04 -14.45 -12.09
C VAL A 666 2.47 -14.10 -13.51
N ARG A 667 2.84 -12.83 -13.74
CA ARG A 667 3.38 -12.39 -15.02
C ARG A 667 4.66 -13.14 -15.38
N ALA A 668 5.59 -13.29 -14.44
CA ALA A 668 6.83 -14.01 -14.69
C ALA A 668 6.58 -15.48 -15.11
N ILE A 669 5.65 -16.17 -14.44
CA ILE A 669 5.23 -17.53 -14.82
C ILE A 669 4.60 -17.54 -16.22
N GLU A 670 3.75 -16.56 -16.53
CA GLU A 670 3.15 -16.43 -17.86
C GLU A 670 4.21 -16.20 -18.94
N SER A 671 5.22 -15.34 -18.70
CA SER A 671 6.35 -15.14 -19.60
C SER A 671 7.10 -16.46 -19.82
N GLN A 672 7.40 -17.20 -18.74
CA GLN A 672 8.06 -18.50 -18.84
C GLN A 672 7.23 -19.52 -19.62
N ARG A 673 5.91 -19.55 -19.42
CA ARG A 673 5.03 -20.48 -20.12
C ARG A 673 4.89 -20.15 -21.61
N THR A 674 4.68 -18.89 -21.93
CA THR A 674 4.49 -18.42 -23.31
C THR A 674 5.79 -18.38 -24.10
N GLY A 675 6.93 -18.35 -23.41
CA GLY A 675 8.22 -18.20 -24.06
C GLY A 675 8.43 -16.80 -24.63
N THR A 676 7.62 -15.82 -24.21
CA THR A 676 7.72 -14.43 -24.62
C THR A 676 7.68 -13.50 -23.41
N ASP A 677 8.28 -12.31 -23.51
CA ASP A 677 8.25 -11.28 -22.47
C ASP A 677 6.97 -10.43 -22.53
N PHE A 678 6.91 -9.38 -21.70
CA PHE A 678 5.78 -8.44 -21.67
C PHE A 678 5.52 -7.72 -23.00
N PHE A 679 6.56 -7.54 -23.83
CA PHE A 679 6.48 -6.88 -25.13
C PHE A 679 6.30 -7.88 -26.29
N GLY A 680 6.21 -9.19 -26.00
CA GLY A 680 6.06 -10.26 -26.97
C GLY A 680 7.37 -10.74 -27.58
N ALA A 681 8.53 -10.31 -27.08
CA ALA A 681 9.83 -10.77 -27.56
C ALA A 681 10.13 -12.18 -27.04
N PRO A 682 10.71 -13.09 -27.86
CA PRO A 682 11.01 -14.45 -27.43
C PRO A 682 12.10 -14.48 -26.36
N ILE A 683 11.90 -15.26 -25.30
CA ILE A 683 12.82 -15.34 -24.14
C ILE A 683 13.66 -16.62 -24.13
N ASN A 684 13.56 -17.44 -25.18
CA ASN A 684 14.22 -18.73 -25.33
C ASN A 684 15.44 -18.69 -26.28
N THR A 685 16.11 -17.55 -26.37
CA THR A 685 17.11 -17.28 -27.41
C THR A 685 18.54 -17.69 -27.06
N VAL A 686 18.90 -17.87 -25.78
CA VAL A 686 20.29 -18.16 -25.36
C VAL A 686 20.42 -19.37 -24.45
N GLY A 687 21.34 -20.26 -24.82
CA GLY A 687 21.62 -21.54 -24.17
C GLY A 687 20.77 -22.70 -24.70
N PRO A 688 21.08 -23.96 -24.32
CA PRO A 688 20.27 -25.12 -24.69
C PRO A 688 18.82 -24.95 -24.23
N GLY A 689 17.87 -25.02 -25.16
CA GLY A 689 16.44 -24.77 -24.89
C GLY A 689 16.12 -23.36 -24.38
N GLY A 690 17.05 -22.40 -24.51
CA GLY A 690 16.88 -21.04 -24.03
C GLY A 690 16.94 -20.88 -22.50
N ILE A 691 17.53 -21.84 -21.77
CA ILE A 691 17.52 -21.87 -20.30
C ILE A 691 18.15 -20.61 -19.69
N PHE A 692 19.25 -20.09 -20.25
CA PHE A 692 19.93 -18.92 -19.69
C PHE A 692 19.09 -17.65 -19.88
N SER A 693 18.56 -17.43 -21.09
CA SER A 693 17.68 -16.27 -21.37
C SER A 693 16.36 -16.35 -20.60
N ARG A 694 15.78 -17.55 -20.43
CA ARG A 694 14.57 -17.78 -19.62
C ARG A 694 14.83 -17.47 -18.15
N THR A 695 15.95 -17.93 -17.60
CA THR A 695 16.32 -17.70 -16.19
C THR A 695 16.63 -16.22 -15.92
N SER A 696 17.36 -15.58 -16.84
CA SER A 696 17.62 -14.14 -16.78
C SER A 696 16.31 -13.36 -16.84
N GLN A 697 15.42 -13.66 -17.78
CA GLN A 697 14.10 -13.02 -17.87
C GLN A 697 13.29 -13.23 -16.59
N LEU A 698 13.28 -14.43 -16.02
CA LEU A 698 12.59 -14.72 -14.77
C LEU A 698 13.11 -13.80 -13.64
N ALA A 699 14.43 -13.66 -13.50
CA ALA A 699 15.02 -12.78 -12.51
C ALA A 699 14.67 -11.30 -12.77
N GLN A 700 14.66 -10.86 -14.04
CA GLN A 700 14.27 -9.50 -14.42
C GLN A 700 12.79 -9.23 -14.16
N ASP A 701 11.90 -10.14 -14.58
CA ASP A 701 10.47 -10.04 -14.35
C ASP A 701 10.19 -9.93 -12.86
N LEU A 702 10.86 -10.73 -12.02
CA LEU A 702 10.66 -10.73 -10.57
C LEU A 702 11.28 -9.50 -9.87
N PHE A 703 12.52 -9.13 -10.20
CA PHE A 703 13.31 -8.25 -9.33
C PHE A 703 13.72 -6.93 -9.97
N ALA A 704 13.65 -6.77 -11.30
CA ALA A 704 14.01 -5.51 -11.93
C ALA A 704 13.00 -4.41 -11.54
N PRO A 705 13.47 -3.29 -10.94
CA PRO A 705 12.65 -2.11 -10.72
C PRO A 705 11.93 -1.63 -11.98
N ILE A 706 10.67 -1.24 -11.87
CA ILE A 706 9.91 -0.66 -13.00
C ILE A 706 10.53 0.69 -13.35
N GLY A 707 11.05 0.81 -14.58
CA GLY A 707 11.83 1.96 -15.04
C GLY A 707 13.34 1.76 -14.86
N PRO A 708 13.95 2.07 -13.69
CA PRO A 708 15.40 2.06 -13.53
C PRO A 708 16.03 0.68 -13.67
N GLY A 709 15.28 -0.39 -13.37
CA GLY A 709 15.75 -1.75 -13.57
C GLY A 709 15.89 -2.06 -15.05
N GLN A 710 14.90 -1.70 -15.86
CA GLN A 710 14.93 -1.89 -17.31
C GLN A 710 16.01 -1.02 -17.96
N ALA A 711 16.15 0.25 -17.52
CA ALA A 711 17.19 1.15 -18.01
C ALA A 711 18.60 0.69 -17.61
N GLY A 712 18.80 0.25 -16.37
CA GLY A 712 20.07 -0.27 -15.89
C GLY A 712 20.47 -1.58 -16.55
N LEU A 713 19.50 -2.47 -16.81
CA LEU A 713 19.72 -3.70 -17.56
C LEU A 713 20.10 -3.43 -19.02
N GLU A 714 19.44 -2.47 -19.68
CA GLU A 714 19.81 -2.07 -21.03
C GLU A 714 21.19 -1.42 -21.08
N LEU A 715 21.54 -0.58 -20.10
CA LEU A 715 22.89 -0.02 -19.98
C LEU A 715 23.95 -1.11 -19.77
N LEU A 716 23.66 -2.15 -19.00
CA LEU A 716 24.56 -3.29 -18.86
C LEU A 716 24.68 -4.06 -20.18
N ARG A 717 23.54 -4.34 -20.83
CA ARG A 717 23.45 -4.98 -22.15
C ARG A 717 24.25 -4.23 -23.21
N SER A 718 24.15 -2.91 -23.26
CA SER A 718 24.79 -2.07 -24.30
C SER A 718 26.27 -1.80 -24.05
N ASN A 719 26.76 -1.98 -22.81
CA ASN A 719 28.15 -1.70 -22.45
C ASN A 719 28.98 -2.97 -22.15
N ILE A 720 28.35 -4.14 -22.06
CA ILE A 720 29.02 -5.42 -21.81
C ILE A 720 28.55 -6.42 -22.89
N GLU A 721 29.40 -6.65 -23.88
CA GLU A 721 29.15 -7.52 -25.05
C GLU A 721 28.69 -8.93 -24.63
N GLU A 722 29.26 -9.46 -23.54
CA GLU A 722 28.92 -10.77 -22.95
C GLU A 722 27.47 -10.85 -22.43
N THR A 723 26.82 -9.70 -22.18
CA THR A 723 25.45 -9.63 -21.66
C THR A 723 24.39 -9.39 -22.73
N GLU A 724 24.79 -9.11 -23.98
CA GLU A 724 23.89 -8.79 -25.09
C GLU A 724 22.93 -9.94 -25.44
N GLY A 725 23.36 -11.19 -25.23
CA GLY A 725 22.53 -12.38 -25.36
C GLY A 725 21.77 -12.78 -24.08
N LEU A 726 22.24 -12.37 -22.90
CA LEU A 726 21.70 -12.80 -21.60
C LEU A 726 20.56 -11.89 -21.12
N ILE A 727 20.65 -10.59 -21.40
CA ILE A 727 19.64 -9.60 -21.01
C ILE A 727 18.78 -9.30 -22.23
N GLN A 728 17.51 -9.69 -22.21
CA GLN A 728 16.59 -9.32 -23.29
C GLN A 728 16.45 -7.80 -23.36
N PRO A 729 16.37 -7.22 -24.57
CA PRO A 729 16.20 -5.78 -24.70
C PRO A 729 14.83 -5.42 -24.12
N GLY A 730 14.72 -4.26 -23.46
CA GLY A 730 13.46 -3.77 -22.89
C GLY A 730 12.40 -3.44 -23.97
N GLU A 731 11.66 -2.33 -23.82
CA GLU A 731 10.98 -1.76 -24.99
C GLU A 731 12.06 -1.25 -25.97
N ALA A 732 12.66 -2.17 -26.75
CA ALA A 732 13.87 -1.97 -27.56
C ALA A 732 13.77 -0.78 -28.52
N ARG A 733 12.52 -0.39 -28.82
CA ARG A 733 12.14 0.73 -29.66
C ARG A 733 12.44 2.09 -29.01
N LEU A 734 12.49 2.21 -27.68
CA LEU A 734 12.74 3.48 -26.98
C LEU A 734 14.20 3.93 -26.96
N GLY A 735 15.14 3.00 -27.17
CA GLY A 735 16.57 3.27 -27.01
C GLY A 735 16.97 3.59 -25.56
N THR A 736 18.28 3.77 -25.33
CA THR A 736 18.85 4.02 -23.99
C THR A 736 18.32 5.32 -23.36
N THR A 737 18.15 6.38 -24.16
CA THR A 737 17.60 7.67 -23.70
C THR A 737 16.15 7.54 -23.24
N GLY A 738 15.29 6.88 -24.03
CA GLY A 738 13.90 6.65 -23.65
C GLY A 738 13.77 5.79 -22.40
N LEU A 739 14.61 4.76 -22.26
CA LEU A 739 14.67 3.95 -21.05
C LEU A 739 15.15 4.74 -19.83
N GLY A 740 16.14 5.62 -20.00
CA GLY A 740 16.60 6.54 -18.95
C GLY A 740 15.48 7.46 -18.45
N VAL A 741 14.61 7.93 -19.34
CA VAL A 741 13.43 8.71 -18.95
C VAL A 741 12.36 7.82 -18.31
N GLN A 742 12.14 6.60 -18.77
CA GLN A 742 11.26 5.65 -18.08
C GLN A 742 11.73 5.33 -16.66
N ALA A 743 13.04 5.38 -16.39
CA ALA A 743 13.58 5.26 -15.04
C ALA A 743 13.09 6.36 -14.08
N THR A 744 12.68 7.52 -14.61
CA THR A 744 12.05 8.59 -13.83
C THR A 744 10.59 8.30 -13.46
N GLY A 745 10.06 7.12 -13.82
CA GLY A 745 8.68 6.73 -13.54
C GLY A 745 7.67 7.24 -14.55
N LEU A 746 8.11 7.95 -15.58
CA LEU A 746 7.28 8.33 -16.73
C LEU A 746 7.10 7.12 -17.64
N ASN A 747 5.87 6.78 -17.98
CA ASN A 747 5.63 5.71 -18.94
C ASN A 747 5.80 6.25 -20.35
N LEU A 748 6.85 5.85 -21.05
CA LEU A 748 7.03 6.16 -22.46
C LEU A 748 6.56 5.02 -23.34
N ARG A 749 6.18 5.32 -24.57
CA ARG A 749 5.86 4.35 -25.62
C ARG A 749 6.46 4.79 -26.93
N ALA A 750 7.13 3.87 -27.60
CA ALA A 750 7.58 4.12 -28.96
C ALA A 750 6.45 3.88 -29.97
N GLU A 751 6.53 4.59 -31.09
CA GLU A 751 5.68 4.39 -32.26
C GLU A 751 5.64 2.91 -32.67
N ARG A 752 4.43 2.39 -32.90
CA ARG A 752 4.23 1.01 -33.36
C ARG A 752 4.69 0.88 -34.80
N THR A 753 5.04 -0.33 -35.21
CA THR A 753 5.52 -0.60 -36.57
C THR A 753 4.55 -0.14 -37.68
N PRO A 754 3.22 -0.34 -37.58
CA PRO A 754 2.30 0.24 -38.56
C PRO A 754 2.33 1.78 -38.59
N GLN A 755 2.35 2.43 -37.42
CA GLN A 755 2.42 3.89 -37.32
C GLN A 755 3.73 4.44 -37.91
N LEU A 756 4.84 3.74 -37.66
CA LEU A 756 6.15 4.06 -38.23
C LEU A 756 6.11 3.95 -39.75
N LEU A 757 5.58 2.85 -40.28
CA LEU A 757 5.45 2.65 -41.72
C LEU A 757 4.61 3.76 -42.36
N ASP A 758 3.46 4.08 -41.77
CA ASP A 758 2.57 5.12 -42.28
C ASP A 758 3.24 6.51 -42.25
N ARG A 759 4.00 6.82 -41.19
CA ARG A 759 4.76 8.07 -41.08
C ARG A 759 5.88 8.14 -42.12
N ILE A 760 6.67 7.09 -42.28
CA ILE A 760 7.76 7.08 -43.28
C ILE A 760 7.18 7.14 -44.70
N ARG A 761 6.08 6.44 -44.98
CA ARG A 761 5.35 6.56 -46.25
C ARG A 761 4.90 7.99 -46.52
N ALA A 762 4.30 8.65 -45.52
CA ALA A 762 3.90 10.05 -45.65
C ALA A 762 5.10 10.99 -45.90
N GLN A 763 6.24 10.75 -45.25
CA GLN A 763 7.47 11.51 -45.48
C GLN A 763 8.03 11.28 -46.88
N VAL A 764 8.10 10.03 -47.35
CA VAL A 764 8.55 9.68 -48.70
C VAL A 764 7.64 10.32 -49.75
N MET A 765 6.32 10.23 -49.57
CA MET A 765 5.36 10.88 -50.47
C MET A 765 5.54 12.41 -50.48
N GLN A 766 5.72 13.03 -49.32
CA GLN A 766 5.95 14.47 -49.23
C GLN A 766 7.26 14.89 -49.90
N GLU A 767 8.36 14.17 -49.68
CA GLU A 767 9.67 14.43 -50.27
C GLU A 767 9.66 14.25 -51.80
N LYS A 768 8.90 13.27 -52.29
CA LYS A 768 8.71 13.01 -53.73
C LYS A 768 7.64 13.89 -54.38
N GLY A 769 6.95 14.74 -53.60
CA GLY A 769 5.87 15.60 -54.11
C GLY A 769 4.63 14.83 -54.58
N ILE A 770 4.38 13.65 -54.01
CA ILE A 770 3.24 12.79 -54.34
C ILE A 770 2.03 13.20 -53.49
N GLU A 771 0.95 13.63 -54.13
CA GLU A 771 -0.31 13.98 -53.47
C GLU A 771 -1.26 12.77 -53.37
N GLY A 772 -2.08 12.74 -52.32
CA GLY A 772 -3.09 11.69 -52.11
C GLY A 772 -2.83 10.82 -50.87
N ARG A 773 -3.69 9.83 -50.61
CA ARG A 773 -3.48 8.84 -49.54
C ARG A 773 -2.78 7.63 -50.12
N TYR A 774 -1.80 7.08 -49.40
CA TYR A 774 -1.09 5.87 -49.84
C TYR A 774 -2.03 4.70 -50.15
N GLU A 775 -3.14 4.55 -49.41
CA GLU A 775 -4.16 3.52 -49.68
C GLU A 775 -4.88 3.68 -51.01
N ASP A 776 -5.13 4.93 -51.42
CA ASP A 776 -5.76 5.23 -52.71
C ASP A 776 -4.75 4.95 -53.84
N ILE A 777 -3.48 5.32 -53.64
CA ILE A 777 -2.38 5.04 -54.57
C ILE A 777 -2.15 3.53 -54.68
N LYS A 778 -2.14 2.80 -53.57
CA LYS A 778 -1.98 1.35 -53.55
C LYS A 778 -3.11 0.62 -54.27
N ALA A 779 -4.32 1.16 -54.23
CA ALA A 779 -5.47 0.62 -54.94
C ALA A 779 -5.47 0.98 -56.44
N ALA A 780 -4.95 2.15 -56.81
CA ALA A 780 -5.05 2.70 -58.17
C ALA A 780 -3.77 2.56 -59.02
N ASP A 781 -2.59 2.56 -58.40
CA ASP A 781 -1.27 2.63 -59.04
C ASP A 781 -0.23 1.78 -58.26
N ALA A 782 -0.28 0.46 -58.50
CA ALA A 782 0.61 -0.49 -57.84
C ALA A 782 2.12 -0.22 -58.09
N PRO A 783 2.58 0.18 -59.30
CA PRO A 783 3.97 0.57 -59.52
C PRO A 783 4.44 1.71 -58.61
N LEU A 784 3.66 2.80 -58.51
CA LEU A 784 4.00 3.93 -57.65
C LEU A 784 3.98 3.54 -56.16
N ALA A 785 3.02 2.71 -55.75
CA ALA A 785 2.97 2.19 -54.39
C ALA A 785 4.18 1.32 -54.04
N ASN A 786 4.65 0.48 -54.98
CA ASN A 786 5.86 -0.32 -54.80
C ASN A 786 7.10 0.56 -54.69
N GLU A 787 7.22 1.63 -55.49
CA GLU A 787 8.33 2.57 -55.39
C GLU A 787 8.37 3.29 -54.03
N ILE A 788 7.20 3.62 -53.48
CA ILE A 788 7.08 4.19 -52.13
C ILE A 788 7.50 3.14 -51.08
N ASP A 789 7.03 1.90 -51.19
CA ASP A 789 7.37 0.82 -50.25
C ASP A 789 8.86 0.42 -50.32
N ASP A 790 9.48 0.42 -51.49
CA ASP A 790 10.92 0.14 -51.66
C ASP A 790 11.77 1.20 -50.98
N GLU A 791 11.40 2.48 -51.10
CA GLU A 791 12.07 3.60 -50.42
C GLU A 791 11.85 3.53 -48.90
N VAL A 792 10.66 3.13 -48.44
CA VAL A 792 10.38 2.88 -47.02
C VAL A 792 11.25 1.74 -46.50
N GLU A 793 11.33 0.61 -47.23
CA GLU A 793 12.17 -0.53 -46.87
C GLU A 793 13.66 -0.16 -46.85
N ALA A 794 14.12 0.68 -47.78
CA ALA A 794 15.49 1.18 -47.77
C ALA A 794 15.81 2.00 -46.50
N ARG A 795 14.83 2.78 -45.99
CA ARG A 795 15.00 3.63 -44.80
C ARG A 795 14.90 2.88 -43.48
N ILE A 796 14.01 1.90 -43.37
CA ILE A 796 13.71 1.23 -42.09
C ILE A 796 13.82 -0.30 -42.12
N GLY A 797 14.24 -0.92 -43.22
CA GLY A 797 14.32 -2.38 -43.36
C GLY A 797 15.18 -3.05 -42.29
N GLN A 798 16.36 -2.48 -41.99
CA GLN A 798 17.21 -2.98 -40.89
C GLN A 798 16.52 -2.86 -39.52
N GLU A 799 15.73 -1.80 -39.29
CA GLU A 799 14.98 -1.62 -38.06
C GLU A 799 13.81 -2.64 -37.95
N LEU A 800 13.12 -2.91 -39.06
CA LEU A 800 12.05 -3.92 -39.12
C LEU A 800 12.60 -5.34 -38.88
N GLU A 801 13.79 -5.64 -39.39
CA GLU A 801 14.51 -6.88 -39.11
C GLU A 801 14.96 -6.98 -37.65
N LEU A 802 15.52 -5.90 -37.08
CA LEU A 802 15.85 -5.83 -35.65
C LEU A 802 14.63 -5.94 -34.75
N ARG A 803 13.44 -5.55 -35.23
CA ARG A 803 12.15 -5.76 -34.54
C ARG A 803 11.61 -7.18 -34.69
N ARG A 804 12.17 -8.00 -35.58
CA ARG A 804 11.72 -9.37 -35.91
C ARG A 804 10.23 -9.46 -36.27
N GLU A 805 9.62 -8.36 -36.72
CA GLU A 805 8.19 -8.27 -37.11
C GLU A 805 7.99 -8.40 -38.62
N THR A 806 9.09 -8.50 -39.38
CA THR A 806 9.12 -8.60 -40.84
C THR A 806 8.28 -9.76 -41.39
N ALA A 807 8.26 -10.93 -40.76
CA ALA A 807 7.52 -12.08 -41.30
C ALA A 807 5.99 -12.00 -41.15
N LYS A 808 5.48 -11.38 -40.06
CA LYS A 808 4.04 -11.33 -39.76
C LYS A 808 3.29 -10.17 -40.41
N ILE A 809 3.97 -9.04 -40.63
CA ILE A 809 3.38 -7.84 -41.22
C ILE A 809 3.42 -7.90 -42.76
N ARG A 810 4.39 -8.62 -43.34
CA ARG A 810 4.60 -8.64 -44.80
C ARG A 810 3.49 -9.29 -45.60
N GLY A 811 2.67 -10.20 -45.05
CA GLY A 811 1.67 -10.95 -45.84
C GLY A 811 2.23 -11.64 -47.10
N GLN A 812 3.56 -11.71 -47.23
CA GLN A 812 4.32 -12.11 -48.38
C GLN A 812 5.62 -12.72 -47.86
N ILE A 813 5.83 -13.99 -48.18
CA ILE A 813 7.09 -14.67 -47.96
C ILE A 813 8.05 -14.12 -49.00
N THR A 814 9.13 -13.46 -48.57
CA THR A 814 10.17 -13.06 -49.52
C THR A 814 10.90 -14.32 -50.03
N PRO A 815 11.39 -14.35 -51.28
CA PRO A 815 12.13 -15.52 -51.81
C PRO A 815 13.31 -15.94 -50.94
N ARG A 816 13.89 -15.00 -50.20
CA ARG A 816 14.97 -15.24 -49.22
C ARG A 816 14.45 -15.98 -47.96
N GLY A 817 13.22 -15.73 -47.54
CA GLY A 817 12.54 -16.46 -46.47
C GLY A 817 12.18 -17.89 -46.87
N GLN A 818 11.71 -18.10 -48.12
CA GLN A 818 11.53 -19.43 -48.72
C GLN A 818 12.83 -20.24 -48.70
N PHE A 819 13.95 -19.61 -49.08
CA PHE A 819 15.25 -20.28 -49.06
C PHE A 819 15.71 -20.73 -47.66
N PHE A 820 15.47 -19.92 -46.62
CA PHE A 820 15.83 -20.30 -45.25
C PHE A 820 14.90 -21.37 -44.69
N GLU A 821 13.61 -21.33 -45.01
CA GLU A 821 12.62 -22.33 -44.58
C GLU A 821 12.87 -23.68 -45.30
N GLU A 822 13.22 -23.66 -46.58
CA GLU A 822 13.66 -24.84 -47.33
C GLU A 822 14.98 -25.42 -46.79
N GLN A 823 15.93 -24.56 -46.37
CA GLN A 823 17.16 -25.04 -45.71
C GLN A 823 16.90 -25.60 -44.31
N GLU A 824 15.97 -25.04 -43.54
CA GLU A 824 15.60 -25.58 -42.23
C GLU A 824 14.85 -26.91 -42.36
N ILE A 825 13.91 -27.03 -43.31
CA ILE A 825 13.23 -28.29 -43.62
C ILE A 825 14.23 -29.34 -44.11
N SER A 826 15.18 -28.94 -44.96
CA SER A 826 16.27 -29.80 -45.43
C SER A 826 17.19 -30.28 -44.29
N ARG A 827 17.56 -29.40 -43.35
CA ARG A 827 18.35 -29.76 -42.16
C ARG A 827 17.61 -30.69 -41.22
N THR A 828 16.31 -30.46 -41.04
CA THR A 828 15.48 -31.27 -40.14
C THR A 828 15.29 -32.67 -40.72
N GLY A 829 15.07 -32.78 -42.04
CA GLY A 829 15.03 -34.07 -42.74
C GLY A 829 16.37 -34.82 -42.71
N GLN A 830 17.50 -34.12 -42.86
CA GLN A 830 18.84 -34.73 -42.73
C GLN A 830 19.16 -35.18 -41.31
N GLN A 831 18.65 -34.50 -40.28
CA GLN A 831 18.79 -34.93 -38.88
C GLN A 831 17.91 -36.14 -38.57
N GLU A 832 16.71 -36.22 -39.14
CA GLU A 832 15.83 -37.39 -38.98
C GLU A 832 16.37 -38.62 -39.72
N GLU A 833 16.94 -38.48 -40.92
CA GLU A 833 17.62 -39.58 -41.64
C GLU A 833 18.92 -40.03 -40.97
N GLN A 834 19.61 -39.16 -40.21
CA GLN A 834 20.77 -39.56 -39.41
C GLN A 834 20.39 -40.22 -38.07
N LEU A 835 19.13 -40.09 -37.65
CA LEU A 835 18.59 -40.66 -36.42
C LEU A 835 17.72 -41.91 -36.65
N SER A 836 17.42 -42.27 -37.91
CA SER A 836 16.82 -43.55 -38.34
C SER A 836 17.89 -44.51 -38.85
#